data_AF-A0A6J8F245-F1
#
_entry.id   AF-A0A6J8F245-F1
#
_cell.length_a   1.000
_cell.length_b   1.000
_cell.length_c   1.000
_cell.angle_alpha   90.00
_cell.angle_beta   90.00
_cell.angle_gamma   90.00
#
_symmetry.space_group_name_H-M   'P 1'
#
loop_
_entity.id
_entity.type
_entity.pdbx_description
1 polymer ?
#
loop_
_entity_poly.entity_id
_entity_poly.type
_entity_poly.pdbx_seq_one_letter_code
_entity_poly.pdbx_strand_id
1 'polypeptide(L)'
;MINGILVAAPQCSVALGSKFLIYHFLSPLLLSMEDPSSSLSTVTRSGINLDDRYTCCVCTNPMIPAVRNNHCNHYICLRCSFMCDSRCPLCRADAEWATDSDLSCTIGNELRDALVAESLNRLRSIQGSTSGATARDIIVGHLDATRFTVDLRSVADDLQCIQRYEATVGCTKDEEDTDENYVFYCHSQLQLNALQSTRHTRILFCTAPTLSDPTRISGFQRLRVLHLQGCRQLTSLPPLSYARDLRVLVVHRCGIRSVGALGDCPEVETVAFRECGELADVAGLTHLANATSLSLIDCSKVLDVKPLSSATKLQHVSLKGTSINSIAGLSGSAATLHIVSAEGCTQLTSIDPLSAATKLTEVRLAGTGVVDLSPLQASMPTITVLDVERCTELHSILCLSTAASLRELYCGGTKVKDVNPLKPIAPILKVVHLERCSGIENIDALSQASSLKEIDLSHTKVHNIDALRLSADTLEVLLVGHCVALRDLSPIATASHLRCVDVQSTGVQNLEFLRASACTLEVVCADNCPISDISPLRGAAKLREVRLASTAVDSLDDLRASVPSLKCLFLGGCSRIGDISLLMHATQLREVYLTNTGIGNIEALQPSAATLEVVAIGGCGRISDITPLLVATKLRLVYLWGTNISNIHAIRFSVSSLEVLDIGGCGRVSEVSSLLNATKLREVRLHNTALQSIEALRPSAGCLQWVELVGCTHVSDISPLSNATKLREVYLTNTAVSSIDALRCSAPSLEVIALGNCAEVSDLSALAAATKLREAYLWGTKINSIEALKSSMASLTVLEVTGCTKISDVSILSGAVRLRRVDLANTSITSIDALVPVASSLEFINVSGCIMIKDFAPLGAATSIKTMWMRKLRLDSLNVLRPVTRTLEKVDVSGCLNLRDISALESATKLREVSLQNTSIDSLDALKSSASALTVVNASSCVNLTSIEALVSATQLKEVRLSNTRISSLQPLRASAACVQIVDVSGCVNLKSTTALANAPSMRQLTHD
;
A
#
# COMPACT_ATOMS: atom_id res chain seq x y z
N MET A 1 21.22 -13.35 -33.50
CA MET A 1 21.89 -12.91 -32.26
C MET A 1 20.82 -12.49 -31.27
N ILE A 2 20.25 -13.48 -30.58
CA ILE A 2 19.25 -13.31 -29.53
C ILE A 2 20.01 -13.67 -28.25
N ASN A 3 20.69 -12.69 -27.66
CA ASN A 3 21.33 -12.75 -26.35
C ASN A 3 21.71 -11.30 -26.02
N GLY A 4 20.88 -10.63 -25.23
CA GLY A 4 21.08 -9.21 -24.93
C GLY A 4 19.86 -8.43 -24.45
N ILE A 5 18.70 -9.06 -24.29
CA ILE A 5 17.66 -8.53 -23.41
C ILE A 5 17.80 -9.34 -22.12
N LEU A 6 18.72 -8.88 -21.26
CA LEU A 6 18.52 -9.03 -19.82
C LEU A 6 17.17 -8.36 -19.58
N VAL A 7 16.13 -9.19 -19.53
CA VAL A 7 14.91 -8.87 -18.82
C VAL A 7 15.41 -8.50 -17.44
N ALA A 8 15.49 -7.20 -17.17
CA ALA A 8 15.28 -6.73 -15.82
C ALA A 8 13.95 -7.35 -15.46
N ALA A 9 14.01 -8.52 -14.79
CA ALA A 9 12.94 -8.90 -13.91
C ALA A 9 12.75 -7.63 -13.09
N PRO A 10 11.58 -6.97 -13.14
CA PRO A 10 11.25 -6.19 -11.98
C PRO A 10 11.46 -7.19 -10.86
N GLN A 11 12.31 -6.85 -9.90
CA GLN A 11 12.02 -7.33 -8.56
C GLN A 11 10.56 -6.94 -8.38
N CYS A 12 9.65 -7.88 -8.63
CA CYS A 12 8.36 -7.91 -8.04
C CYS A 12 8.68 -8.08 -6.55
N SER A 13 9.17 -7.00 -5.93
CA SER A 13 8.60 -6.54 -4.69
C SER A 13 7.14 -6.34 -5.03
N VAL A 14 6.42 -7.46 -5.01
CA VAL A 14 5.03 -7.41 -4.64
C VAL A 14 5.13 -6.78 -3.26
N ALA A 15 4.90 -5.47 -3.19
CA ALA A 15 4.46 -4.83 -1.97
C ALA A 15 3.05 -5.37 -1.69
N LEU A 16 2.97 -6.70 -1.52
CA LEU A 16 1.87 -7.44 -0.95
C LEU A 16 1.80 -6.90 0.45
N GLY A 17 0.94 -5.91 0.66
CA GLY A 17 0.04 -5.74 1.81
C GLY A 17 0.47 -6.19 3.21
N SER A 18 1.74 -6.40 3.51
CA SER A 18 2.25 -6.91 4.79
C SER A 18 2.19 -5.85 5.89
N LYS A 19 1.73 -4.64 5.56
CA LYS A 19 1.39 -3.58 6.52
C LYS A 19 -0.09 -3.54 6.92
N PHE A 20 -0.98 -4.33 6.33
CA PHE A 20 -2.43 -4.17 6.54
C PHE A 20 -3.09 -5.21 7.47
N LEU A 21 -2.37 -6.22 7.96
CA LEU A 21 -2.99 -7.34 8.68
C LEU A 21 -2.47 -7.65 10.10
N ILE A 22 -1.38 -7.02 10.57
CA ILE A 22 -0.88 -7.25 11.95
C ILE A 22 -1.25 -6.10 12.92
N TYR A 23 -1.52 -4.89 12.43
CA TYR A 23 -1.88 -3.72 13.26
C TYR A 23 -3.33 -3.69 13.78
N HIS A 24 -4.11 -4.77 13.64
CA HIS A 24 -5.49 -4.82 14.16
C HIS A 24 -5.59 -5.29 15.61
N PHE A 25 -4.47 -5.68 16.23
CA PHE A 25 -4.33 -5.93 17.64
C PHE A 25 -3.21 -5.01 18.14
N LEU A 26 -3.48 -4.21 19.18
CA LEU A 26 -2.59 -3.30 19.94
C LEU A 26 -2.61 -1.82 19.54
N SER A 27 -3.43 -1.09 20.29
CA SER A 27 -3.22 0.31 20.65
C SER A 27 -4.11 0.62 21.86
N PRO A 28 -3.59 0.53 23.10
CA PRO A 28 -4.41 0.70 24.30
C PRO A 28 -4.44 2.15 24.81
N LEU A 29 -4.97 3.14 24.08
CA LEU A 29 -5.46 4.40 24.67
C LEU A 29 -6.73 4.80 23.97
N LEU A 30 -7.74 4.00 24.28
CA LEU A 30 -9.07 4.45 24.67
C LEU A 30 -9.87 3.16 24.87
N LEU A 31 -9.37 2.28 25.75
CA LEU A 31 -10.19 1.25 26.37
C LEU A 31 -11.01 1.93 27.47
N SER A 32 -12.07 2.61 27.05
CA SER A 32 -13.39 2.26 27.55
C SER A 32 -14.33 2.58 26.40
N MET A 33 -14.77 1.54 25.69
CA MET A 33 -16.16 1.11 25.64
C MET A 33 -16.19 -0.16 24.81
N GLU A 34 -16.54 -1.25 25.48
CA GLU A 34 -16.81 -2.56 24.88
C GLU A 34 -17.78 -2.41 23.72
N ASP A 35 -17.57 -3.21 22.68
CA ASP A 35 -18.38 -3.27 21.47
C ASP A 35 -19.38 -4.45 21.62
N PRO A 36 -20.67 -4.23 21.96
CA PRO A 36 -21.66 -5.30 22.02
C PRO A 36 -22.39 -5.47 20.68
N SER A 37 -21.94 -4.82 19.59
CA SER A 37 -22.77 -4.56 18.41
C SER A 37 -22.76 -5.66 17.32
N SER A 38 -22.13 -6.81 17.54
CA SER A 38 -21.84 -7.81 16.49
C SER A 38 -23.05 -8.57 15.90
N SER A 39 -24.29 -8.15 16.17
CA SER A 39 -25.53 -8.80 15.68
C SER A 39 -26.54 -7.85 15.01
N LEU A 40 -26.25 -6.56 14.85
CA LEU A 40 -27.20 -5.61 14.25
C LEU A 40 -27.11 -5.60 12.72
N SER A 41 -28.13 -6.15 12.05
CA SER A 41 -28.31 -6.05 10.60
C SER A 41 -29.10 -4.78 10.24
N THR A 42 -28.77 -4.11 9.14
CA THR A 42 -29.53 -2.95 8.63
C THR A 42 -30.97 -3.33 8.29
N VAL A 43 -31.96 -2.54 8.72
CA VAL A 43 -33.36 -2.79 8.35
C VAL A 43 -33.55 -2.42 6.88
N THR A 44 -33.72 -3.44 6.03
CA THR A 44 -34.10 -3.28 4.63
C THR A 44 -35.62 -3.31 4.48
N ARG A 45 -36.17 -2.70 3.43
CA ARG A 45 -37.62 -2.72 3.13
C ARG A 45 -38.22 -4.14 3.14
N SER A 46 -37.42 -5.15 2.81
CA SER A 46 -37.83 -6.57 2.78
C SER A 46 -38.11 -7.17 4.17
N GLY A 47 -37.69 -6.51 5.26
CA GLY A 47 -37.92 -6.96 6.64
C GLY A 47 -39.15 -6.33 7.31
N ILE A 48 -39.82 -5.38 6.64
CA ILE A 48 -40.99 -4.68 7.18
C ILE A 48 -42.24 -5.36 6.65
N ASN A 49 -43.10 -5.82 7.54
CA ASN A 49 -44.38 -6.40 7.16
C ASN A 49 -45.40 -5.27 6.96
N LEU A 50 -45.55 -4.82 5.71
CA LEU A 50 -46.60 -3.89 5.33
C LEU A 50 -47.89 -4.68 5.06
N ASP A 51 -49.04 -4.03 5.24
CA ASP A 51 -50.33 -4.59 4.81
C ASP A 51 -50.20 -5.11 3.37
N ASP A 52 -50.68 -6.33 3.11
CA ASP A 52 -50.59 -7.00 1.81
C ASP A 52 -51.08 -6.10 0.66
N ARG A 53 -52.01 -5.18 0.95
CA ARG A 53 -52.56 -4.19 0.01
C ARG A 53 -51.54 -3.17 -0.52
N TYR A 54 -50.39 -3.00 0.13
CA TYR A 54 -49.32 -2.08 -0.27
C TYR A 54 -48.08 -2.79 -0.82
N THR A 55 -48.12 -4.11 -0.91
CA THR A 55 -47.08 -4.92 -1.53
C THR A 55 -47.44 -5.20 -2.99
N CYS A 56 -46.43 -5.15 -3.85
CA CYS A 56 -46.61 -5.47 -5.26
C CYS A 56 -46.91 -6.96 -5.36
N CYS A 57 -48.10 -7.31 -5.82
CA CYS A 57 -48.55 -8.69 -5.97
C CYS A 57 -47.69 -9.54 -6.93
N VAL A 58 -46.78 -8.92 -7.69
CA VAL A 58 -45.90 -9.58 -8.67
C VAL A 58 -44.51 -9.86 -8.12
N CYS A 59 -43.93 -8.94 -7.34
CA CYS A 59 -42.55 -9.05 -6.86
C CYS A 59 -42.40 -8.97 -5.34
N THR A 60 -43.52 -8.96 -4.61
CA THR A 60 -43.65 -8.88 -3.14
C THR A 60 -42.93 -7.70 -2.47
N ASN A 61 -42.33 -6.80 -3.25
CA ASN A 61 -41.76 -5.56 -2.76
C ASN A 61 -42.84 -4.48 -2.60
N PRO A 62 -42.65 -3.49 -1.73
CA PRO A 62 -43.59 -2.37 -1.59
C PRO A 62 -43.80 -1.63 -2.92
N MET A 63 -45.03 -1.19 -3.19
CA MET A 63 -45.39 -0.46 -4.41
C MET A 63 -44.94 1.00 -4.36
N ILE A 64 -43.64 1.29 -4.24
CA ILE A 64 -43.10 2.66 -4.38
C ILE A 64 -42.13 2.72 -5.56
N PRO A 65 -42.45 3.43 -6.66
CA PRO A 65 -43.71 4.13 -6.94
C PRO A 65 -44.87 3.19 -7.23
N ALA A 66 -46.08 3.54 -6.75
CA ALA A 66 -47.31 2.81 -7.02
C ALA A 66 -47.81 3.22 -8.40
N VAL A 67 -48.04 2.24 -9.26
CA VAL A 67 -48.63 2.46 -10.57
C VAL A 67 -49.95 1.72 -10.67
N ARG A 68 -50.98 2.45 -11.07
CA ARG A 68 -52.32 1.95 -11.32
C ARG A 68 -52.46 1.62 -12.79
N ASN A 69 -53.12 0.52 -13.11
CA ASN A 69 -53.52 0.26 -14.49
C ASN A 69 -54.74 1.14 -14.86
N ASN A 70 -54.75 1.75 -16.03
CA ASN A 70 -55.84 2.63 -16.47
C ASN A 70 -57.11 1.84 -16.85
N HIS A 71 -56.96 0.57 -17.21
CA HIS A 71 -58.04 -0.32 -17.64
C HIS A 71 -58.49 -1.30 -16.54
N CYS A 72 -57.78 -1.38 -15.42
CA CYS A 72 -58.21 -2.12 -14.23
C CYS A 72 -57.69 -1.44 -12.95
N ASN A 73 -58.47 -1.41 -11.87
CA ASN A 73 -58.08 -0.73 -10.63
C ASN A 73 -56.96 -1.43 -9.82
N HIS A 74 -56.13 -2.24 -10.48
CA HIS A 74 -55.01 -2.93 -9.86
C HIS A 74 -53.78 -2.03 -9.80
N TYR A 75 -53.05 -2.15 -8.70
CA TYR A 75 -51.80 -1.45 -8.47
C TYR A 75 -50.66 -2.46 -8.46
N ILE A 76 -49.52 -2.09 -9.03
CA ILE A 76 -48.25 -2.80 -8.91
C ILE A 76 -47.11 -1.79 -8.71
N CYS A 77 -45.88 -2.27 -8.49
CA CYS A 77 -44.72 -1.37 -8.48
C CYS A 77 -44.32 -0.99 -9.92
N LEU A 78 -43.76 0.21 -10.08
CA LEU A 78 -43.29 0.73 -11.37
C LEU A 78 -42.33 -0.23 -12.10
N ARG A 79 -41.51 -0.99 -11.36
CA ARG A 79 -40.61 -1.97 -11.98
C ARG A 79 -41.38 -3.13 -12.62
N CYS A 80 -42.43 -3.60 -11.97
CA CYS A 80 -43.26 -4.67 -12.50
C CYS A 80 -44.11 -4.20 -13.68
N SER A 81 -44.55 -2.94 -13.74
CA SER A 81 -45.26 -2.44 -14.93
C SER A 81 -44.40 -2.48 -16.18
N PHE A 82 -43.09 -2.23 -16.08
CA PHE A 82 -42.17 -2.36 -17.21
C PHE A 82 -41.90 -3.82 -17.63
N MET A 83 -42.16 -4.79 -16.76
CA MET A 83 -41.96 -6.21 -17.06
C MET A 83 -43.25 -6.91 -17.54
N CYS A 84 -44.37 -6.20 -17.62
CA CYS A 84 -45.63 -6.77 -18.08
C CYS A 84 -45.71 -6.73 -19.61
N ASP A 85 -45.62 -7.89 -20.27
CA ASP A 85 -45.80 -8.06 -21.72
C ASP A 85 -47.24 -7.73 -22.15
N SER A 86 -47.52 -6.44 -22.34
CA SER A 86 -48.79 -5.88 -22.86
C SER A 86 -50.07 -6.17 -22.04
N ARG A 87 -50.02 -7.04 -21.02
CA ARG A 87 -51.18 -7.41 -20.19
C ARG A 87 -50.88 -7.38 -18.69
N CYS A 88 -51.90 -6.98 -17.91
CA CYS A 88 -51.89 -6.95 -16.46
C CYS A 88 -51.75 -8.38 -15.90
N PRO A 89 -50.79 -8.64 -14.99
CA PRO A 89 -50.49 -9.98 -14.51
C PRO A 89 -51.58 -10.55 -13.59
N LEU A 90 -52.44 -9.70 -13.03
CA LEU A 90 -53.47 -10.10 -12.07
C LEU A 90 -54.81 -10.46 -12.75
N CYS A 91 -55.17 -9.78 -13.83
CA CYS A 91 -56.48 -9.93 -14.48
C CYS A 91 -56.44 -10.01 -16.01
N ARG A 92 -55.25 -9.95 -16.62
CA ARG A 92 -55.01 -10.00 -18.07
C ARG A 92 -55.60 -8.86 -18.92
N ALA A 93 -56.10 -7.78 -18.30
CA ALA A 93 -56.46 -6.53 -18.97
C ALA A 93 -55.24 -5.86 -19.62
N ASP A 94 -55.43 -4.97 -20.59
CA ASP A 94 -54.32 -4.33 -21.31
C ASP A 94 -53.47 -3.45 -20.37
N ALA A 95 -52.15 -3.45 -20.57
CA ALA A 95 -51.16 -2.90 -19.64
C ALA A 95 -50.83 -1.41 -19.89
N GLU A 96 -51.78 -0.50 -19.65
CA GLU A 96 -51.49 0.93 -19.55
C GLU A 96 -51.35 1.35 -18.08
N TRP A 97 -50.16 1.73 -17.64
CA TRP A 97 -49.86 2.01 -16.24
C TRP A 97 -49.55 3.50 -16.01
N ALA A 98 -50.26 4.13 -15.08
CA ALA A 98 -50.02 5.51 -14.66
C ALA A 98 -49.55 5.55 -13.20
N THR A 99 -48.66 6.49 -12.87
CA THR A 99 -48.21 6.69 -11.48
C THR A 99 -49.32 7.32 -10.65
N ASP A 100 -49.56 6.77 -9.46
CA ASP A 100 -50.47 7.34 -8.48
C ASP A 100 -49.64 8.00 -7.36
N SER A 101 -49.53 9.33 -7.42
CA SER A 101 -48.67 10.10 -6.52
C SER A 101 -49.17 10.11 -5.07
N ASP A 102 -50.49 10.11 -4.87
CA ASP A 102 -51.09 10.18 -3.53
C ASP A 102 -50.95 8.84 -2.81
N LEU A 103 -51.18 7.73 -3.52
CA LEU A 103 -50.94 6.39 -3.01
C LEU A 103 -49.44 6.15 -2.76
N SER A 104 -48.57 6.60 -3.68
CA SER A 104 -47.10 6.50 -3.50
C SER A 104 -46.61 7.27 -2.27
N CYS A 105 -47.19 8.44 -1.98
CA CYS A 105 -46.88 9.25 -0.80
C CYS A 105 -47.38 8.57 0.48
N THR A 106 -48.60 8.03 0.46
CA THR A 106 -49.19 7.30 1.59
C THR A 106 -48.36 6.07 1.96
N ILE A 107 -48.04 5.22 0.98
CA ILE A 107 -47.18 4.04 1.18
C ILE A 107 -45.79 4.46 1.68
N GLY A 108 -45.23 5.58 1.17
CA GLY A 108 -43.95 6.12 1.61
C GLY A 108 -43.92 6.59 3.06
N ASN A 109 -45.01 7.17 3.56
CA ASN A 109 -45.14 7.58 4.96
C ASN A 109 -45.35 6.38 5.89
N GLU A 110 -46.20 5.42 5.51
CA GLU A 110 -46.40 4.20 6.30
C GLU A 110 -45.13 3.35 6.39
N LEU A 111 -44.38 3.21 5.29
CA LEU A 111 -43.06 2.56 5.33
C LEU A 111 -42.12 3.24 6.30
N ARG A 112 -42.08 4.58 6.27
CA ARG A 112 -41.23 5.37 7.16
C ARG A 112 -41.56 5.07 8.62
N ASP A 113 -42.84 5.15 8.99
CA ASP A 113 -43.27 4.89 10.36
C ASP A 113 -43.03 3.44 10.79
N ALA A 114 -43.26 2.47 9.90
CA ALA A 114 -43.00 1.06 10.16
C ALA A 114 -41.49 0.75 10.30
N LEU A 115 -40.64 1.37 9.48
CA LEU A 115 -39.17 1.31 9.60
C LEU A 115 -38.72 1.84 10.95
N VAL A 116 -39.28 2.97 11.38
CA VAL A 116 -38.94 3.60 12.66
C VAL A 116 -39.37 2.70 13.82
N ALA A 117 -40.59 2.15 13.80
CA ALA A 117 -41.10 1.25 14.83
C ALA A 117 -40.29 -0.07 14.93
N GLU A 118 -39.95 -0.69 13.81
CA GLU A 118 -39.14 -1.91 13.77
C GLU A 118 -37.70 -1.65 14.22
N SER A 119 -37.13 -0.50 13.84
CA SER A 119 -35.81 -0.07 14.31
C SER A 119 -35.79 0.13 15.83
N LEU A 120 -36.83 0.78 16.39
CA LEU A 120 -37.00 0.92 17.84
C LEU A 120 -37.08 -0.46 18.53
N ASN A 121 -37.83 -1.41 17.96
CA ASN A 121 -37.94 -2.77 18.50
C ASN A 121 -36.58 -3.49 18.56
N ARG A 122 -35.80 -3.40 17.49
CA ARG A 122 -34.46 -4.03 17.41
C ARG A 122 -33.43 -3.39 18.33
N LEU A 123 -33.60 -2.09 18.61
CA LEU A 123 -32.71 -1.33 19.48
C LEU A 123 -33.17 -1.30 20.95
N ARG A 124 -34.25 -2.00 21.34
CA ARG A 124 -34.76 -2.01 22.73
C ARG A 124 -33.71 -2.37 23.78
N SER A 125 -32.80 -3.29 23.48
CA SER A 125 -31.73 -3.69 24.40
C SER A 125 -30.65 -2.62 24.58
N ILE A 126 -30.48 -1.75 23.58
CA ILE A 126 -29.46 -0.69 23.56
C ILE A 126 -30.06 0.64 24.02
N GLN A 127 -31.37 0.86 23.85
CA GLN A 127 -32.03 2.12 24.21
C GLN A 127 -31.92 2.49 25.70
N GLY A 128 -31.86 1.51 26.61
CA GLY A 128 -31.62 1.75 28.04
C GLY A 128 -32.58 2.78 28.65
N SER A 129 -32.04 3.81 29.31
CA SER A 129 -32.79 4.94 29.92
C SER A 129 -33.22 6.04 28.94
N THR A 130 -32.76 5.99 27.69
CA THR A 130 -32.98 7.05 26.70
C THR A 130 -34.44 7.07 26.25
N SER A 131 -35.05 8.27 26.22
CA SER A 131 -36.49 8.42 25.94
C SER A 131 -36.89 7.84 24.58
N GLY A 132 -38.09 7.28 24.48
CA GLY A 132 -38.63 6.74 23.21
C GLY A 132 -38.74 7.80 22.11
N ALA A 133 -38.97 9.06 22.47
CA ALA A 133 -38.98 10.18 21.54
C ALA A 133 -37.57 10.47 20.99
N THR A 134 -36.55 10.53 21.84
CA THR A 134 -35.16 10.75 21.44
C THR A 134 -34.64 9.62 20.54
N ALA A 135 -34.94 8.36 20.89
CA ALA A 135 -34.56 7.22 20.06
C ALA A 135 -35.23 7.26 18.68
N ARG A 136 -36.50 7.69 18.63
CA ARG A 136 -37.25 7.90 17.38
C ARG A 136 -36.56 8.95 16.50
N ASP A 137 -36.16 10.09 17.06
CA ASP A 137 -35.54 11.19 16.31
C ASP A 137 -34.17 10.80 15.71
N ILE A 138 -33.37 10.01 16.45
CA ILE A 138 -32.08 9.49 15.95
C ILE A 138 -32.33 8.56 14.75
N ILE A 139 -33.27 7.63 14.90
CA ILE A 139 -33.63 6.69 13.83
C ILE A 139 -34.12 7.44 12.58
N VAL A 140 -34.97 8.46 12.77
CA VAL A 140 -35.45 9.30 11.67
C VAL A 140 -34.29 10.05 11.00
N GLY A 141 -33.30 10.51 11.75
CA GLY A 141 -32.12 11.18 11.20
C GLY A 141 -31.19 10.27 10.39
N HIS A 142 -31.15 8.98 10.70
CA HIS A 142 -30.39 7.97 9.95
C HIS A 142 -31.18 7.32 8.81
N LEU A 143 -32.41 7.76 8.57
CA LEU A 143 -33.24 7.24 7.48
C LEU A 143 -32.73 7.73 6.12
N ASP A 144 -32.23 6.81 5.29
CA ASP A 144 -32.04 7.08 3.87
C ASP A 144 -33.41 7.12 3.19
N ALA A 145 -33.93 8.33 2.95
CA ALA A 145 -35.24 8.53 2.32
C ALA A 145 -35.30 8.01 0.87
N THR A 146 -34.16 7.82 0.19
CA THR A 146 -34.12 7.28 -1.18
C THR A 146 -34.18 5.75 -1.18
N ARG A 147 -33.53 5.12 -0.20
CA ARG A 147 -33.46 3.66 -0.06
C ARG A 147 -34.47 3.10 0.96
N PHE A 148 -35.14 3.94 1.73
CA PHE A 148 -35.96 3.58 2.92
C PHE A 148 -35.26 2.49 3.74
N THR A 149 -34.06 2.81 4.19
CA THR A 149 -33.23 1.95 5.06
C THR A 149 -32.68 2.77 6.20
N VAL A 150 -32.53 2.15 7.37
CA VAL A 150 -31.87 2.75 8.53
C VAL A 150 -30.63 1.93 8.85
N ASP A 151 -29.49 2.60 8.99
CA ASP A 151 -28.28 1.96 9.50
C ASP A 151 -28.35 1.84 11.03
N LEU A 152 -28.84 0.69 11.51
CA LEU A 152 -28.98 0.42 12.94
C LEU A 152 -27.64 0.45 13.69
N ARG A 153 -26.51 0.26 13.00
CA ARG A 153 -25.20 0.34 13.65
C ARG A 153 -24.88 1.80 14.00
N SER A 154 -25.02 2.70 13.04
CA SER A 154 -24.84 4.14 13.26
C SER A 154 -25.82 4.70 14.30
N VAL A 155 -27.08 4.23 14.29
CA VAL A 155 -28.07 4.60 15.33
C VAL A 155 -27.67 4.06 16.71
N ALA A 156 -27.19 2.81 16.79
CA ALA A 156 -26.73 2.21 18.05
C ALA A 156 -25.51 2.96 18.62
N ASP A 157 -24.57 3.35 17.75
CA ASP A 157 -23.40 4.15 18.14
C ASP A 157 -23.82 5.51 18.72
N ASP A 158 -24.77 6.20 18.08
CA ASP A 158 -25.30 7.48 18.57
C ASP A 158 -26.09 7.32 19.90
N LEU A 159 -26.90 6.27 20.04
CA LEU A 159 -27.62 5.98 21.28
C LEU A 159 -26.67 5.70 22.44
N GLN A 160 -25.65 4.86 22.21
CA GLN A 160 -24.62 4.62 23.21
C GLN A 160 -23.82 5.89 23.53
N CYS A 161 -23.59 6.76 22.55
CA CYS A 161 -22.95 8.04 22.76
C CYS A 161 -23.77 8.95 23.70
N ILE A 162 -25.09 9.03 23.48
CA ILE A 162 -26.00 9.76 24.36
C ILE A 162 -25.95 9.20 25.78
N GLN A 163 -26.04 7.89 25.95
CA GLN A 163 -26.01 7.23 27.26
C GLN A 163 -24.72 7.52 28.04
N ARG A 164 -23.57 7.55 27.34
CA ARG A 164 -22.29 7.94 27.95
C ARG A 164 -22.33 9.36 28.48
N TYR A 165 -22.89 10.29 27.70
CA TYR A 165 -23.01 11.66 28.13
C TYR A 165 -24.00 11.81 29.28
N GLU A 166 -25.16 11.14 29.23
CA GLU A 166 -26.12 11.09 30.32
C GLU A 166 -25.45 10.63 31.64
N ALA A 167 -24.62 9.59 31.58
CA ALA A 167 -23.82 9.14 32.72
C ALA A 167 -22.79 10.18 33.19
N THR A 168 -22.17 10.91 32.26
CA THR A 168 -21.17 11.95 32.57
C THR A 168 -21.77 13.15 33.30
N VAL A 169 -23.01 13.54 32.97
CA VAL A 169 -23.67 14.70 33.61
C VAL A 169 -24.33 14.38 34.95
N GLY A 170 -24.27 13.11 35.41
CA GLY A 170 -24.86 12.66 36.67
C GLY A 170 -26.39 12.80 36.72
N CYS A 171 -27.05 12.87 35.56
CA CYS A 171 -28.47 13.06 35.46
C CYS A 171 -29.16 11.71 35.28
N THR A 172 -29.55 11.08 36.38
CA THR A 172 -30.74 10.22 36.35
C THR A 172 -31.91 11.12 36.02
N LYS A 173 -32.85 10.67 35.17
CA LYS A 173 -34.16 11.32 35.04
C LYS A 173 -34.70 11.57 36.44
N ASP A 174 -34.66 12.81 36.93
CA ASP A 174 -35.36 13.15 38.16
C ASP A 174 -36.85 12.89 37.88
N GLU A 175 -37.50 12.08 38.70
CA GLU A 175 -38.91 11.70 38.52
C GLU A 175 -39.86 12.93 38.51
N GLU A 176 -39.38 14.11 38.89
CA GLU A 176 -40.11 15.38 38.87
C GLU A 176 -39.98 16.18 37.54
N ASP A 177 -38.99 15.88 36.66
CA ASP A 177 -38.83 16.56 35.36
C ASP A 177 -39.72 15.87 34.30
N THR A 178 -40.99 16.25 34.27
CA THR A 178 -42.01 15.76 33.30
C THR A 178 -41.88 16.36 31.89
N ASP A 179 -40.85 17.17 31.62
CA ASP A 179 -40.71 17.91 30.36
C ASP A 179 -40.04 17.11 29.22
N GLU A 180 -40.68 17.15 28.04
CA GLU A 180 -40.43 16.28 26.88
C GLU A 180 -39.09 16.46 26.13
N ASN A 181 -38.15 17.32 26.54
CA ASN A 181 -36.99 17.69 25.70
C ASN A 181 -35.63 17.84 26.41
N TYR A 182 -35.27 16.86 27.26
CA TYR A 182 -33.97 16.77 27.95
C TYR A 182 -32.78 16.52 27.00
N VAL A 183 -32.92 15.58 26.05
CA VAL A 183 -31.99 15.35 24.94
C VAL A 183 -32.67 15.75 23.64
N PHE A 184 -32.00 16.60 22.86
CA PHE A 184 -32.45 16.97 21.53
C PHE A 184 -31.46 16.48 20.46
N TYR A 185 -31.98 15.77 19.46
CA TYR A 185 -31.21 15.29 18.31
C TYR A 185 -31.68 16.00 17.05
N CYS A 186 -30.76 16.68 16.36
CA CYS A 186 -31.01 17.40 15.14
C CYS A 186 -30.18 16.85 13.98
N HIS A 187 -30.83 16.60 12.86
CA HIS A 187 -30.18 16.16 11.62
C HIS A 187 -30.43 17.14 10.46
N SER A 188 -31.10 18.27 10.71
CA SER A 188 -31.31 19.34 9.74
C SER A 188 -31.40 20.72 10.37
N GLN A 189 -31.05 21.76 9.61
CA GLN A 189 -31.24 23.17 10.00
C GLN A 189 -32.71 23.48 10.31
N LEU A 190 -33.66 22.86 9.61
CA LEU A 190 -35.08 23.08 9.82
C LEU A 190 -35.54 22.61 11.21
N GLN A 191 -35.06 21.45 11.68
CA GLN A 191 -35.34 20.97 13.04
C GLN A 191 -34.74 21.88 14.10
N LEU A 192 -33.51 22.34 13.87
CA LEU A 192 -32.88 23.30 14.77
C LEU A 192 -33.67 24.63 14.83
N ASN A 193 -34.24 25.07 13.72
CA ASN A 193 -35.04 26.29 13.63
C ASN A 193 -36.47 26.12 14.16
N ALA A 194 -37.04 24.91 14.13
CA ALA A 194 -38.41 24.61 14.58
C ALA A 194 -38.55 24.55 16.11
N LEU A 195 -37.45 24.46 16.83
CA LEU A 195 -37.39 24.56 18.30
C LEU A 195 -37.72 25.98 18.77
N GLN A 196 -39.00 26.30 18.90
CA GLN A 196 -39.44 27.63 19.31
C GLN A 196 -39.49 27.86 20.83
N SER A 197 -39.22 26.87 21.71
CA SER A 197 -39.59 27.01 23.15
C SER A 197 -38.84 26.23 24.26
N THR A 198 -37.61 25.73 24.11
CA THR A 198 -37.03 24.85 25.16
C THR A 198 -35.87 25.47 25.96
N ARG A 199 -36.19 26.13 27.09
CA ARG A 199 -35.20 26.46 28.14
C ARG A 199 -34.63 25.22 28.86
N HIS A 200 -35.09 24.03 28.50
CA HIS A 200 -34.88 22.78 29.25
C HIS A 200 -33.88 21.79 28.62
N THR A 201 -33.47 21.98 27.36
CA THR A 201 -32.53 21.07 26.69
C THR A 201 -31.15 21.11 27.36
N ARG A 202 -30.69 19.96 27.87
CA ARG A 202 -29.38 19.81 28.52
C ARG A 202 -28.35 19.14 27.61
N ILE A 203 -28.81 18.31 26.66
CA ILE A 203 -27.95 17.60 25.72
C ILE A 203 -28.41 17.91 24.30
N LEU A 204 -27.53 18.46 23.47
CA LEU A 204 -27.77 18.73 22.05
C LEU A 204 -26.81 17.91 21.18
N PHE A 205 -27.37 17.05 20.35
CA PHE A 205 -26.67 16.35 19.28
C PHE A 205 -27.09 16.91 17.93
N CYS A 206 -26.12 17.32 17.12
CA CYS A 206 -26.37 17.82 15.78
C CYS A 206 -25.51 17.09 14.75
N THR A 207 -26.16 16.43 13.79
CA THR A 207 -25.51 15.70 12.68
C THR A 207 -25.73 16.34 11.32
N ALA A 208 -26.28 17.56 11.28
CA ALA A 208 -26.72 18.23 10.07
C ALA A 208 -25.52 18.67 9.18
N PRO A 209 -25.29 18.05 7.99
CA PRO A 209 -24.13 18.38 7.16
C PRO A 209 -24.21 19.75 6.50
N THR A 210 -25.43 20.24 6.31
CA THR A 210 -25.78 21.54 5.75
C THR A 210 -25.93 22.63 6.82
N LEU A 211 -25.62 22.33 8.08
CA LEU A 211 -25.63 23.32 9.16
C LEU A 211 -24.57 24.39 8.84
N SER A 212 -25.06 25.58 8.50
CA SER A 212 -24.24 26.76 8.21
C SER A 212 -24.50 27.90 9.19
N ASP A 213 -25.70 27.96 9.78
CA ASP A 213 -26.09 28.94 10.78
C ASP A 213 -26.45 28.26 12.11
N PRO A 214 -25.51 28.18 13.06
CA PRO A 214 -25.75 27.57 14.36
C PRO A 214 -26.32 28.55 15.40
N THR A 215 -26.66 29.79 15.03
CA THR A 215 -26.99 30.86 16.01
C THR A 215 -28.11 30.49 16.98
N ARG A 216 -29.06 29.64 16.57
CA ARG A 216 -30.11 29.10 17.45
C ARG A 216 -29.58 28.33 18.66
N ILE A 217 -28.39 27.72 18.55
CA ILE A 217 -27.73 26.99 19.65
C ILE A 217 -27.41 27.93 20.82
N SER A 218 -27.19 29.22 20.54
CA SER A 218 -26.97 30.23 21.59
C SER A 218 -28.16 30.40 22.54
N GLY A 219 -29.37 29.96 22.18
CA GLY A 219 -30.57 30.09 23.01
C GLY A 219 -30.69 29.08 24.16
N PHE A 220 -29.87 28.02 24.19
CA PHE A 220 -30.00 26.94 25.18
C PHE A 220 -29.28 27.25 26.50
N GLN A 221 -30.00 27.86 27.44
CA GLN A 221 -29.43 28.34 28.72
C GLN A 221 -29.00 27.22 29.69
N ARG A 222 -29.58 26.03 29.58
CA ARG A 222 -29.29 24.86 30.44
C ARG A 222 -28.41 23.81 29.75
N LEU A 223 -27.82 24.15 28.60
CA LEU A 223 -27.05 23.20 27.81
C LEU A 223 -25.78 22.78 28.58
N ARG A 224 -25.63 21.47 28.80
CA ARG A 224 -24.46 20.86 29.45
C ARG A 224 -23.58 20.08 28.50
N VAL A 225 -24.17 19.52 27.43
CA VAL A 225 -23.47 18.72 26.42
C VAL A 225 -23.84 19.23 25.03
N LEU A 226 -22.83 19.55 24.23
CA LEU A 226 -22.96 19.90 22.83
C LEU A 226 -22.11 18.95 21.98
N HIS A 227 -22.76 18.15 21.14
CA HIS A 227 -22.08 17.28 20.17
C HIS A 227 -22.45 17.70 18.75
N LEU A 228 -21.46 18.13 17.97
CA LEU A 228 -21.58 18.46 16.55
C LEU A 228 -20.83 17.42 15.72
N GLN A 229 -21.50 16.70 14.84
CA GLN A 229 -20.91 15.66 14.01
C GLN A 229 -21.23 15.88 12.54
N GLY A 230 -20.20 15.90 11.69
CA GLY A 230 -20.40 15.98 10.24
C GLY A 230 -20.96 17.31 9.74
N CYS A 231 -21.02 18.37 10.56
CA CYS A 231 -21.43 19.72 10.17
C CYS A 231 -20.34 20.39 9.32
N ARG A 232 -20.20 19.95 8.06
CA ARG A 232 -19.09 20.34 7.17
C ARG A 232 -19.13 21.81 6.73
N GLN A 233 -20.32 22.41 6.68
CA GLN A 233 -20.49 23.82 6.31
C GLN A 233 -20.29 24.78 7.51
N LEU A 234 -20.20 24.25 8.72
CA LEU A 234 -20.03 25.04 9.93
C LEU A 234 -18.57 25.49 10.06
N THR A 235 -18.29 26.78 9.81
CA THR A 235 -16.92 27.32 9.82
C THR A 235 -16.43 27.80 11.18
N SER A 236 -17.34 28.04 12.13
CA SER A 236 -17.02 28.49 13.49
C SER A 236 -18.04 27.90 14.47
N LEU A 237 -17.65 27.77 15.73
CA LEU A 237 -18.63 27.47 16.78
C LEU A 237 -19.70 28.58 16.86
N PRO A 238 -20.96 28.24 17.22
CA PRO A 238 -21.96 29.24 17.57
C PRO A 238 -21.47 30.12 18.73
N PRO A 239 -21.98 31.36 18.87
CA PRO A 239 -21.86 32.09 20.12
C PRO A 239 -22.48 31.27 21.25
N LEU A 240 -21.71 30.96 22.29
CA LEU A 240 -22.16 30.12 23.42
C LEU A 240 -22.43 30.96 24.68
N SER A 241 -22.59 32.28 24.53
CA SER A 241 -22.65 33.28 25.60
C SER A 241 -23.72 33.03 26.67
N TYR A 242 -24.77 32.28 26.34
CA TYR A 242 -25.84 31.89 27.28
C TYR A 242 -25.74 30.43 27.76
N ALA A 243 -24.90 29.58 27.16
CA ALA A 243 -24.68 28.19 27.55
C ALA A 243 -23.56 28.09 28.60
N ARG A 244 -23.71 28.80 29.73
CA ARG A 244 -22.68 28.89 30.78
C ARG A 244 -22.48 27.59 31.56
N ASP A 245 -23.50 26.73 31.57
CA ASP A 245 -23.48 25.42 32.23
C ASP A 245 -22.88 24.32 31.35
N LEU A 246 -22.31 24.67 30.19
CA LEU A 246 -21.72 23.70 29.27
C LEU A 246 -20.51 23.02 29.92
N ARG A 247 -20.53 21.69 29.99
CA ARG A 247 -19.47 20.85 30.56
C ARG A 247 -18.71 20.05 29.51
N VAL A 248 -19.42 19.60 28.47
CA VAL A 248 -18.86 18.74 27.42
C VAL A 248 -19.12 19.34 26.05
N LEU A 249 -18.05 19.59 25.30
CA LEU A 249 -18.10 19.98 23.89
C LEU A 249 -17.39 18.92 23.05
N VAL A 250 -18.11 18.33 22.11
CA VAL A 250 -17.56 17.37 21.14
C VAL A 250 -17.87 17.85 19.73
N VAL A 251 -16.85 17.94 18.89
CA VAL A 251 -16.93 18.33 17.49
C VAL A 251 -16.19 17.29 16.65
N HIS A 252 -16.89 16.65 15.72
CA HIS A 252 -16.33 15.59 14.89
C HIS A 252 -16.63 15.88 13.41
N ARG A 253 -15.62 15.80 12.52
CA ARG A 253 -15.78 15.99 11.06
C ARG A 253 -16.51 17.28 10.66
N CYS A 254 -16.26 18.38 11.36
CA CYS A 254 -16.85 19.68 11.07
C CYS A 254 -15.85 20.62 10.37
N GLY A 255 -16.36 21.64 9.67
CA GLY A 255 -15.55 22.63 8.95
C GLY A 255 -14.97 23.76 9.83
N ILE A 256 -14.91 23.56 11.15
CA ILE A 256 -14.62 24.61 12.13
C ILE A 256 -13.16 25.06 11.99
N ARG A 257 -12.96 26.38 11.89
CA ARG A 257 -11.66 27.03 11.73
C ARG A 257 -11.11 27.64 13.01
N SER A 258 -11.99 28.01 13.94
CA SER A 258 -11.63 28.64 15.22
C SER A 258 -12.52 28.20 16.38
N VAL A 259 -11.96 28.25 17.59
CA VAL A 259 -12.65 27.87 18.85
C VAL A 259 -12.88 29.04 19.81
N GLY A 260 -12.90 30.28 19.30
CA GLY A 260 -13.05 31.49 20.13
C GLY A 260 -14.29 31.51 21.03
N ALA A 261 -15.38 30.86 20.62
CA ALA A 261 -16.61 30.77 21.40
C ALA A 261 -16.45 30.00 22.74
N LEU A 262 -15.35 29.25 22.94
CA LEU A 262 -15.05 28.62 24.23
C LEU A 262 -14.86 29.64 25.36
N GLY A 263 -14.53 30.90 25.04
CA GLY A 263 -14.46 31.98 26.03
C GLY A 263 -15.77 32.24 26.78
N ASP A 264 -16.89 31.81 26.21
CA ASP A 264 -18.22 31.97 26.80
C ASP A 264 -18.60 30.86 27.81
N CYS A 265 -17.82 29.77 27.89
CA CYS A 265 -18.15 28.56 28.64
C CYS A 265 -17.07 28.21 29.69
N PRO A 266 -17.01 28.92 30.84
CA PRO A 266 -15.95 28.73 31.84
C PRO A 266 -16.03 27.42 32.62
N GLU A 267 -17.18 26.75 32.64
CA GLU A 267 -17.41 25.48 33.37
C GLU A 267 -17.12 24.24 32.52
N VAL A 268 -16.56 24.40 31.32
CA VAL A 268 -16.24 23.28 30.44
C VAL A 268 -15.18 22.39 31.09
N GLU A 269 -15.51 21.11 31.20
CA GLU A 269 -14.67 20.04 31.77
C GLU A 269 -14.00 19.22 30.65
N THR A 270 -14.72 18.94 29.56
CA THR A 270 -14.27 18.11 28.44
C THR A 270 -14.44 18.82 27.10
N VAL A 271 -13.36 18.91 26.32
CA VAL A 271 -13.36 19.44 24.96
C VAL A 271 -12.74 18.42 24.00
N ALA A 272 -13.46 18.04 22.95
CA ALA A 272 -12.94 17.14 21.93
C ALA A 272 -13.23 17.67 20.52
N PHE A 273 -12.18 17.86 19.73
CA PHE A 273 -12.23 18.09 18.29
C PHE A 273 -11.60 16.89 17.59
N ARG A 274 -12.32 16.26 16.67
CA ARG A 274 -11.88 15.07 15.94
C ARG A 274 -12.08 15.26 14.44
N GLU A 275 -11.07 14.93 13.65
CA GLU A 275 -11.10 15.05 12.19
C GLU A 275 -11.54 16.45 11.71
N CYS A 276 -11.20 17.50 12.46
CA CYS A 276 -11.49 18.89 12.12
C CYS A 276 -10.29 19.50 11.38
N GLY A 277 -10.03 19.06 10.16
CA GLY A 277 -8.83 19.42 9.39
C GLY A 277 -8.71 20.90 9.01
N GLU A 278 -9.77 21.69 9.21
CA GLU A 278 -9.77 23.15 8.97
C GLU A 278 -9.45 23.97 10.23
N LEU A 279 -9.40 23.34 11.41
CA LEU A 279 -9.14 24.02 12.69
C LEU A 279 -7.69 24.48 12.75
N ALA A 280 -7.48 25.81 12.78
CA ALA A 280 -6.17 26.42 12.85
C ALA A 280 -6.05 27.37 14.06
N ASP A 281 -7.09 28.14 14.35
CA ASP A 281 -7.11 29.11 15.44
C ASP A 281 -7.62 28.48 16.74
N VAL A 282 -6.67 28.18 17.63
CA VAL A 282 -6.94 27.61 18.95
C VAL A 282 -6.81 28.62 20.10
N ALA A 283 -6.82 29.93 19.82
CA ALA A 283 -6.66 30.96 20.84
C ALA A 283 -7.71 30.85 21.97
N GLY A 284 -8.94 30.45 21.64
CA GLY A 284 -10.03 30.28 22.62
C GLY A 284 -9.75 29.23 23.72
N LEU A 285 -8.75 28.37 23.55
CA LEU A 285 -8.37 27.39 24.58
C LEU A 285 -7.80 28.03 25.86
N THR A 286 -7.42 29.33 25.84
CA THR A 286 -7.00 30.07 27.04
C THR A 286 -8.06 30.13 28.14
N HIS A 287 -9.31 29.86 27.82
CA HIS A 287 -10.44 29.94 28.75
C HIS A 287 -10.76 28.60 29.45
N LEU A 288 -10.01 27.54 29.17
CA LEU A 288 -10.23 26.19 29.71
C LEU A 288 -9.66 25.97 31.13
N ALA A 289 -9.90 26.91 32.05
CA ALA A 289 -9.35 26.85 33.41
C ALA A 289 -9.88 25.65 34.24
N ASN A 290 -11.10 25.19 33.94
CA ASN A 290 -11.75 24.06 34.61
C ASN A 290 -11.64 22.73 33.85
N ALA A 291 -11.08 22.74 32.64
CA ALA A 291 -11.03 21.54 31.81
C ALA A 291 -10.12 20.47 32.42
N THR A 292 -10.63 19.24 32.47
CA THR A 292 -9.90 18.04 32.89
C THR A 292 -9.51 17.19 31.68
N SER A 293 -10.21 17.32 30.55
CA SER A 293 -9.96 16.53 29.34
C SER A 293 -9.98 17.40 28.09
N LEU A 294 -8.92 17.29 27.28
CA LEU A 294 -8.80 17.91 25.97
C LEU A 294 -8.36 16.89 24.93
N SER A 295 -9.04 16.86 23.79
CA SER A 295 -8.70 16.01 22.66
C SER A 295 -8.76 16.81 21.36
N LEU A 296 -7.63 16.90 20.66
CA LEU A 296 -7.50 17.45 19.31
C LEU A 296 -6.93 16.32 18.44
N ILE A 297 -7.80 15.54 17.81
CA ILE A 297 -7.43 14.39 16.97
C ILE A 297 -7.59 14.76 15.50
N ASP A 298 -6.56 14.53 14.69
CA ASP A 298 -6.52 14.77 13.24
C ASP A 298 -6.92 16.22 12.87
N CYS A 299 -6.55 17.16 13.73
CA CYS A 299 -6.68 18.61 13.50
C CYS A 299 -5.38 19.14 12.88
N SER A 300 -5.12 18.75 11.64
CA SER A 300 -3.81 18.89 10.99
C SER A 300 -3.31 20.32 10.79
N LYS A 301 -4.19 21.34 10.85
CA LYS A 301 -3.81 22.76 10.75
C LYS A 301 -3.48 23.41 12.10
N VAL A 302 -3.63 22.71 13.22
CA VAL A 302 -3.18 23.20 14.53
C VAL A 302 -1.67 23.08 14.61
N LEU A 303 -0.99 24.24 14.73
CA LEU A 303 0.48 24.35 14.75
C LEU A 303 1.06 24.61 16.14
N ASP A 304 0.26 25.14 17.06
CA ASP A 304 0.67 25.37 18.44
C ASP A 304 -0.50 25.15 19.40
N VAL A 305 -0.17 24.89 20.66
CA VAL A 305 -1.12 24.75 21.76
C VAL A 305 -0.74 25.64 22.95
N LYS A 306 -0.01 26.73 22.69
CA LYS A 306 0.40 27.69 23.73
C LYS A 306 -0.78 28.26 24.54
N PRO A 307 -1.98 28.47 23.96
CA PRO A 307 -3.18 28.83 24.70
C PRO A 307 -3.52 27.95 25.91
N LEU A 308 -3.04 26.70 25.97
CA LEU A 308 -3.32 25.79 27.10
C LEU A 308 -2.59 26.14 28.41
N SER A 309 -1.69 27.12 28.39
CA SER A 309 -0.88 27.48 29.58
C SER A 309 -1.71 27.88 30.82
N SER A 310 -2.96 28.35 30.64
CA SER A 310 -3.89 28.67 31.72
C SER A 310 -4.71 27.47 32.22
N ALA A 311 -4.72 26.35 31.51
CA ALA A 311 -5.53 25.18 31.82
C ALA A 311 -4.82 24.28 32.85
N THR A 312 -4.86 24.65 34.13
CA THR A 312 -4.07 23.99 35.20
C THR A 312 -4.68 22.71 35.76
N LYS A 313 -5.88 22.32 35.32
CA LYS A 313 -6.59 21.12 35.82
C LYS A 313 -6.61 19.96 34.83
N LEU A 314 -5.97 20.10 33.67
CA LEU A 314 -5.97 19.05 32.65
C LEU A 314 -5.34 17.77 33.19
N GLN A 315 -6.07 16.67 33.02
CA GLN A 315 -5.64 15.32 33.37
C GLN A 315 -5.37 14.52 32.10
N HIS A 316 -6.25 14.63 31.11
CA HIS A 316 -6.17 13.86 29.86
C HIS A 316 -5.99 14.81 28.68
N VAL A 317 -4.90 14.66 27.93
CA VAL A 317 -4.61 15.47 26.75
C VAL A 317 -4.25 14.57 25.58
N SER A 318 -4.96 14.71 24.47
CA SER A 318 -4.62 14.09 23.19
C SER A 318 -4.50 15.15 22.11
N LEU A 319 -3.37 15.16 21.41
CA LEU A 319 -3.01 16.06 20.31
C LEU A 319 -2.69 15.26 19.04
N LYS A 320 -3.20 14.03 18.96
CA LYS A 320 -2.90 13.07 17.88
C LYS A 320 -3.18 13.65 16.50
N GLY A 321 -2.26 13.47 15.56
CA GLY A 321 -2.45 13.88 14.16
C GLY A 321 -2.52 15.40 13.94
N THR A 322 -2.06 16.19 14.92
CA THR A 322 -1.86 17.63 14.76
C THR A 322 -0.46 17.92 14.20
N SER A 323 -0.22 19.17 13.77
CA SER A 323 1.06 19.61 13.22
C SER A 323 1.85 20.46 14.23
N ILE A 324 1.63 20.23 15.52
CA ILE A 324 2.30 20.98 16.58
C ILE A 324 3.81 20.70 16.59
N ASN A 325 4.59 21.74 16.86
CA ASN A 325 6.04 21.64 17.08
C ASN A 325 6.43 21.73 18.58
N SER A 326 5.49 22.10 19.45
CA SER A 326 5.75 22.31 20.87
C SER A 326 4.50 22.06 21.72
N ILE A 327 4.72 21.45 22.89
CA ILE A 327 3.72 21.25 23.94
C ILE A 327 3.90 22.21 25.12
N ALA A 328 4.56 23.36 24.93
CA ALA A 328 4.83 24.34 26.00
C ALA A 328 3.57 24.80 26.76
N GLY A 329 2.41 24.81 26.10
CA GLY A 329 1.12 25.09 26.73
C GLY A 329 0.72 24.11 27.84
N LEU A 330 1.29 22.90 27.89
CA LEU A 330 0.98 21.91 28.93
C LEU A 330 1.75 22.11 30.24
N SER A 331 2.70 23.07 30.28
CA SER A 331 3.48 23.35 31.48
C SER A 331 2.62 23.71 32.71
N GLY A 332 1.49 24.40 32.51
CA GLY A 332 0.55 24.76 33.56
C GLY A 332 -0.21 23.57 34.17
N SER A 333 -0.38 22.47 33.43
CA SER A 333 -1.07 21.25 33.87
C SER A 333 -0.15 20.09 34.21
N ALA A 334 1.17 20.24 34.09
CA ALA A 334 2.13 19.14 34.26
C ALA A 334 1.87 18.29 35.52
N ALA A 335 1.59 18.93 36.67
CA ALA A 335 1.33 18.26 37.94
C ALA A 335 -0.01 17.50 38.04
N THR A 336 -0.95 17.73 37.12
CA THR A 336 -2.28 17.10 37.10
C THR A 336 -2.46 16.07 35.98
N LEU A 337 -1.56 16.05 34.99
CA LEU A 337 -1.64 15.16 33.84
C LEU A 337 -1.48 13.68 34.24
N HIS A 338 -2.41 12.86 33.75
CA HIS A 338 -2.39 11.41 33.83
C HIS A 338 -2.12 10.77 32.46
N ILE A 339 -2.70 11.35 31.40
CA ILE A 339 -2.61 10.82 30.04
C ILE A 339 -2.18 11.93 29.09
N VAL A 340 -1.11 11.70 28.33
CA VAL A 340 -0.65 12.58 27.26
C VAL A 340 -0.43 11.79 25.98
N SER A 341 -1.07 12.20 24.89
CA SER A 341 -0.84 11.66 23.55
C SER A 341 -0.53 12.79 22.57
N ALA A 342 0.56 12.64 21.81
CA ALA A 342 0.96 13.51 20.70
C ALA A 342 1.35 12.66 19.48
N GLU A 343 0.71 11.49 19.31
CA GLU A 343 0.98 10.58 18.20
C GLU A 343 0.84 11.27 16.84
N GLY A 344 1.78 11.04 15.92
CA GLY A 344 1.79 11.62 14.58
C GLY A 344 2.19 13.10 14.51
N CYS A 345 2.54 13.73 15.64
CA CYS A 345 3.06 15.10 15.66
C CYS A 345 4.52 15.11 15.20
N THR A 346 4.74 14.95 13.90
CA THR A 346 6.07 14.75 13.29
C THR A 346 7.07 15.88 13.54
N GLN A 347 6.60 17.09 13.87
CA GLN A 347 7.43 18.25 14.17
C GLN A 347 7.76 18.42 15.66
N LEU A 348 7.17 17.62 16.55
CA LEU A 348 7.42 17.68 17.99
C LEU A 348 8.73 16.97 18.31
N THR A 349 9.76 17.72 18.71
CA THR A 349 11.10 17.18 19.01
C THR A 349 11.47 17.19 20.49
N SER A 350 10.77 17.97 21.32
CA SER A 350 11.02 18.08 22.76
C SER A 350 9.73 17.93 23.56
N ILE A 351 9.88 17.28 24.72
CA ILE A 351 8.83 17.08 25.73
C ILE A 351 9.19 17.70 27.09
N ASP A 352 10.13 18.66 27.11
CA ASP A 352 10.56 19.36 28.33
C ASP A 352 9.42 19.87 29.23
N PRO A 353 8.28 20.36 28.69
CA PRO A 353 7.15 20.80 29.52
C PRO A 353 6.56 19.70 30.43
N LEU A 354 6.86 18.43 30.18
CA LEU A 354 6.43 17.30 31.01
C LEU A 354 7.38 17.01 32.19
N SER A 355 8.47 17.76 32.36
CA SER A 355 9.49 17.55 33.41
C SER A 355 8.95 17.59 34.83
N ALA A 356 7.89 18.38 35.07
CA ALA A 356 7.24 18.52 36.36
C ALA A 356 6.06 17.56 36.55
N ALA A 357 5.78 16.69 35.57
CA ALA A 357 4.69 15.73 35.69
C ALA A 357 5.08 14.57 36.60
N THR A 358 4.21 14.24 37.55
CA THR A 358 4.42 13.17 38.54
C THR A 358 3.28 12.16 38.61
N LYS A 359 2.22 12.36 37.81
CA LYS A 359 1.00 11.53 37.82
C LYS A 359 0.73 10.84 36.48
N LEU A 360 1.64 10.96 35.51
CA LEU A 360 1.44 10.34 34.19
C LEU A 360 1.39 8.82 34.34
N THR A 361 0.28 8.24 33.96
CA THR A 361 0.09 6.79 33.81
C THR A 361 0.34 6.39 32.37
N GLU A 362 0.09 7.29 31.41
CA GLU A 362 0.29 6.96 30.01
C GLU A 362 0.82 8.10 29.14
N VAL A 363 1.82 7.77 28.33
CA VAL A 363 2.48 8.69 27.41
C VAL A 363 2.58 8.06 26.02
N ARG A 364 2.01 8.72 25.02
CA ARG A 364 2.11 8.31 23.61
C ARG A 364 2.70 9.40 22.73
N LEU A 365 3.82 9.08 22.12
CA LEU A 365 4.64 9.96 21.30
C LEU A 365 4.98 9.27 19.97
N ALA A 366 4.24 8.24 19.57
CA ALA A 366 4.51 7.51 18.34
C ALA A 366 4.54 8.44 17.12
N GLY A 367 5.55 8.29 16.26
CA GLY A 367 5.72 9.11 15.05
C GLY A 367 6.09 10.57 15.31
N THR A 368 6.59 10.91 16.49
CA THR A 368 7.16 12.24 16.80
C THR A 368 8.66 12.30 16.50
N GLY A 369 9.24 13.50 16.56
CA GLY A 369 10.68 13.74 16.45
C GLY A 369 11.41 13.74 17.79
N VAL A 370 10.82 13.18 18.85
CA VAL A 370 11.39 13.22 20.20
C VAL A 370 12.71 12.46 20.27
N VAL A 371 13.73 13.12 20.82
CA VAL A 371 15.10 12.59 20.91
C VAL A 371 15.51 12.18 22.32
N ASP A 372 14.84 12.71 23.33
CA ASP A 372 15.19 12.54 24.74
C ASP A 372 13.92 12.30 25.59
N LEU A 373 14.00 11.30 26.46
CA LEU A 373 12.95 10.93 27.42
C LEU A 373 13.29 11.36 28.85
N SER A 374 14.43 12.02 29.09
CA SER A 374 14.80 12.53 30.41
C SER A 374 13.74 13.43 31.07
N PRO A 375 12.91 14.22 30.33
CA PRO A 375 11.82 14.97 30.95
C PRO A 375 10.75 14.08 31.61
N LEU A 376 10.65 12.79 31.26
CA LEU A 376 9.67 11.89 31.90
C LEU A 376 10.17 11.29 33.22
N GLN A 377 11.40 11.59 33.64
CA GLN A 377 12.05 10.96 34.80
C GLN A 377 11.20 11.03 36.09
N ALA A 378 10.50 12.15 36.33
CA ALA A 378 9.65 12.33 37.51
C ALA A 378 8.36 11.49 37.47
N SER A 379 7.90 11.11 36.27
CA SER A 379 6.70 10.30 36.04
C SER A 379 6.99 8.80 35.89
N MET A 380 8.24 8.38 35.71
CA MET A 380 8.61 6.97 35.50
C MET A 380 7.97 5.99 36.50
N PRO A 381 7.90 6.27 37.81
CA PRO A 381 7.28 5.35 38.77
C PRO A 381 5.77 5.10 38.55
N THR A 382 5.06 6.02 37.88
CA THR A 382 3.60 5.93 37.66
C THR A 382 3.21 5.47 36.26
N ILE A 383 4.09 5.62 35.26
CA ILE A 383 3.79 5.26 33.87
C ILE A 383 3.59 3.74 33.76
N THR A 384 2.42 3.35 33.24
CA THR A 384 2.05 1.97 32.93
C THR A 384 2.20 1.65 31.45
N VAL A 385 2.00 2.64 30.57
CA VAL A 385 2.13 2.50 29.13
C VAL A 385 2.99 3.64 28.57
N LEU A 386 4.05 3.27 27.86
CA LEU A 386 4.91 4.21 27.14
C LEU A 386 4.99 3.80 25.68
N ASP A 387 4.53 4.67 24.80
CA ASP A 387 4.62 4.50 23.36
C ASP A 387 5.47 5.61 22.75
N VAL A 388 6.61 5.22 22.20
CA VAL A 388 7.59 6.06 21.49
C VAL A 388 7.94 5.44 20.13
N GLU A 389 7.04 4.61 19.56
CA GLU A 389 7.26 3.99 18.26
C GLU A 389 7.58 5.04 17.19
N ARG A 390 8.55 4.75 16.31
CA ARG A 390 8.96 5.63 15.21
C ARG A 390 9.41 7.03 15.67
N CYS A 391 9.83 7.19 16.93
CA CYS A 391 10.68 8.31 17.33
C CYS A 391 12.07 8.10 16.72
N THR A 392 12.19 8.42 15.43
CA THR A 392 13.33 7.99 14.58
C THR A 392 14.70 8.48 15.05
N GLU A 393 14.74 9.49 15.92
CA GLU A 393 15.96 10.08 16.47
C GLU A 393 16.18 9.75 17.95
N LEU A 394 15.35 8.89 18.55
CA LEU A 394 15.52 8.42 19.93
C LEU A 394 16.60 7.34 20.01
N HIS A 395 17.63 7.57 20.84
CA HIS A 395 18.79 6.66 20.97
C HIS A 395 18.89 5.95 22.33
N SER A 396 18.22 6.48 23.37
CA SER A 396 18.39 6.02 24.75
C SER A 396 17.06 5.91 25.47
N ILE A 397 16.95 4.86 26.30
CA ILE A 397 15.81 4.58 27.19
C ILE A 397 16.26 4.46 28.65
N LEU A 398 17.36 5.13 29.02
CA LEU A 398 17.98 5.00 30.35
C LEU A 398 17.02 5.29 31.50
N CYS A 399 16.10 6.26 31.34
CA CYS A 399 15.11 6.63 32.36
C CYS A 399 14.17 5.48 32.76
N LEU A 400 14.02 4.46 31.90
CA LEU A 400 13.12 3.33 32.16
C LEU A 400 13.59 2.43 33.32
N SER A 401 14.85 2.53 33.77
CA SER A 401 15.35 1.74 34.89
C SER A 401 14.61 1.97 36.21
N THR A 402 13.89 3.09 36.31
CA THR A 402 13.08 3.47 37.49
C THR A 402 11.57 3.27 37.30
N ALA A 403 11.13 2.68 36.18
CA ALA A 403 9.72 2.61 35.80
C ALA A 403 8.96 1.45 36.49
N ALA A 404 8.79 1.53 37.80
CA ALA A 404 8.22 0.47 38.65
C ALA A 404 6.77 0.04 38.32
N SER A 405 6.05 0.83 37.51
CA SER A 405 4.68 0.55 37.10
C SER A 405 4.53 0.18 35.62
N LEU A 406 5.62 0.19 34.84
CA LEU A 406 5.56 -0.03 33.40
C LEU A 406 5.06 -1.45 33.10
N ARG A 407 4.06 -1.56 32.23
CA ARG A 407 3.48 -2.82 31.75
C ARG A 407 3.64 -2.96 30.26
N GLU A 408 3.55 -1.86 29.53
CA GLU A 408 3.61 -1.86 28.08
C GLU A 408 4.61 -0.83 27.58
N LEU A 409 5.52 -1.30 26.72
CA LEU A 409 6.54 -0.48 26.09
C LEU A 409 6.49 -0.70 24.59
N TYR A 410 6.20 0.38 23.86
CA TYR A 410 6.28 0.42 22.41
C TYR A 410 7.42 1.35 22.00
N CYS A 411 8.51 0.80 21.48
CA CYS A 411 9.74 1.54 21.19
C CYS A 411 10.36 1.13 19.84
N GLY A 412 9.57 0.50 18.97
CA GLY A 412 9.99 0.11 17.64
C GLY A 412 10.28 1.28 16.71
N GLY A 413 11.10 1.08 15.69
CA GLY A 413 11.48 2.09 14.70
C GLY A 413 12.32 3.25 15.27
N THR A 414 12.98 3.03 16.41
CA THR A 414 13.90 3.99 17.04
C THR A 414 15.36 3.61 16.77
N LYS A 415 16.31 4.42 17.23
CA LYS A 415 17.76 4.15 17.17
C LYS A 415 18.32 3.54 18.46
N VAL A 416 17.43 3.05 19.34
CA VAL A 416 17.81 2.39 20.58
C VAL A 416 18.63 1.13 20.28
N LYS A 417 19.73 0.96 21.01
CA LYS A 417 20.61 -0.22 20.93
C LYS A 417 20.73 -0.96 22.24
N ASP A 418 20.73 -0.22 23.36
CA ASP A 418 20.89 -0.76 24.69
C ASP A 418 19.53 -0.94 25.38
N VAL A 419 19.19 -2.19 25.67
CA VAL A 419 17.96 -2.59 26.38
C VAL A 419 18.19 -2.90 27.85
N ASN A 420 19.43 -2.78 28.37
CA ASN A 420 19.73 -3.01 29.79
C ASN A 420 18.89 -2.19 30.78
N PRO A 421 18.44 -0.95 30.46
CA PRO A 421 17.51 -0.22 31.33
C PRO A 421 16.20 -0.98 31.64
N LEU A 422 15.82 -1.98 30.84
CA LEU A 422 14.63 -2.81 31.08
C LEU A 422 14.84 -3.88 32.17
N LYS A 423 16.09 -4.21 32.52
CA LYS A 423 16.40 -5.31 33.45
C LYS A 423 15.73 -5.21 34.83
N PRO A 424 15.69 -4.03 35.49
CA PRO A 424 15.03 -3.90 36.79
C PRO A 424 13.51 -4.06 36.73
N ILE A 425 12.90 -3.78 35.57
CA ILE A 425 11.45 -3.77 35.37
C ILE A 425 10.96 -4.98 34.58
N ALA A 426 11.85 -5.85 34.08
CA ALA A 426 11.48 -7.00 33.28
C ALA A 426 10.34 -7.86 33.88
N PRO A 427 10.31 -8.19 35.19
CA PRO A 427 9.28 -9.07 35.77
C PRO A 427 7.83 -8.56 35.65
N ILE A 428 7.64 -7.25 35.52
CA ILE A 428 6.32 -6.60 35.47
C ILE A 428 5.86 -6.28 34.04
N LEU A 429 6.76 -6.35 33.06
CA LEU A 429 6.45 -6.06 31.65
C LEU A 429 5.52 -7.15 31.10
N LYS A 430 4.49 -6.71 30.36
CA LYS A 430 3.50 -7.53 29.68
C LYS A 430 3.62 -7.44 28.15
N VAL A 431 3.93 -6.25 27.63
CA VAL A 431 4.06 -6.00 26.19
C VAL A 431 5.35 -5.24 25.93
N VAL A 432 6.18 -5.73 25.01
CA VAL A 432 7.45 -5.10 24.62
C VAL A 432 7.61 -5.13 23.11
N HIS A 433 7.50 -3.98 22.45
CA HIS A 433 7.71 -3.82 21.02
C HIS A 433 9.01 -3.05 20.76
N LEU A 434 9.95 -3.69 20.07
CA LEU A 434 11.28 -3.20 19.75
C LEU A 434 11.60 -3.44 18.27
N GLU A 435 10.59 -3.59 17.42
CA GLU A 435 10.75 -3.91 16.01
C GLU A 435 11.50 -2.80 15.28
N ARG A 436 12.29 -3.14 14.26
CA ARG A 436 13.12 -2.19 13.47
C ARG A 436 14.17 -1.41 14.27
N CYS A 437 14.42 -1.76 15.53
CA CYS A 437 15.58 -1.28 16.29
C CYS A 437 16.84 -2.07 15.86
N SER A 438 17.37 -1.73 14.69
CA SER A 438 18.45 -2.49 14.01
C SER A 438 19.78 -2.61 14.78
N GLY A 439 19.93 -1.89 15.89
CA GLY A 439 21.11 -1.99 16.77
C GLY A 439 20.95 -2.95 17.95
N ILE A 440 19.77 -3.52 18.16
CA ILE A 440 19.53 -4.51 19.22
C ILE A 440 19.99 -5.89 18.73
N GLU A 441 21.02 -6.42 19.39
CA GLU A 441 21.63 -7.73 19.10
C GLU A 441 21.37 -8.76 20.19
N ASN A 442 21.04 -8.32 21.41
CA ASN A 442 20.80 -9.13 22.59
C ASN A 442 19.65 -8.56 23.42
N ILE A 443 18.88 -9.45 24.05
CA ILE A 443 17.72 -9.16 24.90
C ILE A 443 17.85 -9.72 26.33
N ASP A 444 19.06 -10.05 26.81
CA ASP A 444 19.31 -10.57 28.17
C ASP A 444 18.70 -9.74 29.31
N ALA A 445 18.48 -8.45 29.07
CA ALA A 445 17.74 -7.58 29.98
C ALA A 445 16.33 -8.10 30.31
N LEU A 446 15.70 -8.86 29.40
CA LEU A 446 14.37 -9.45 29.56
C LEU A 446 14.41 -10.83 30.24
N SER A 447 15.57 -11.33 30.68
CA SER A 447 15.73 -12.67 31.28
C SER A 447 14.85 -12.96 32.49
N GLN A 448 14.32 -11.93 33.16
CA GLN A 448 13.44 -12.05 34.33
C GLN A 448 11.96 -11.72 34.01
N ALA A 449 11.58 -11.62 32.74
CA ALA A 449 10.25 -11.17 32.31
C ALA A 449 9.17 -12.26 32.43
N SER A 450 8.80 -12.66 33.66
CA SER A 450 7.82 -13.73 33.90
C SER A 450 6.36 -13.39 33.61
N SER A 451 6.03 -12.11 33.35
CA SER A 451 4.66 -11.65 33.05
C SER A 451 4.43 -11.32 31.57
N LEU A 452 5.44 -11.55 30.71
CA LEU A 452 5.43 -11.10 29.33
C LEU A 452 4.43 -11.90 28.50
N LYS A 453 3.47 -11.21 27.89
CA LYS A 453 2.44 -11.76 27.02
C LYS A 453 2.75 -11.54 25.55
N GLU A 454 3.42 -10.44 25.24
CA GLU A 454 3.70 -10.07 23.87
C GLU A 454 5.09 -9.46 23.72
N ILE A 455 5.77 -9.90 22.67
CA ILE A 455 7.04 -9.34 22.28
C ILE A 455 7.16 -9.24 20.76
N ASP A 456 7.56 -8.06 20.28
CA ASP A 456 7.96 -7.83 18.91
C ASP A 456 9.43 -7.41 18.84
N LEU A 457 10.24 -8.22 18.18
CA LEU A 457 11.66 -8.01 17.90
C LEU A 457 11.92 -8.02 16.39
N SER A 458 10.89 -7.88 15.57
CA SER A 458 11.00 -8.03 14.12
C SER A 458 11.97 -7.01 13.53
N HIS A 459 12.75 -7.38 12.51
CA HIS A 459 13.79 -6.52 11.92
C HIS A 459 14.87 -6.02 12.92
N THR A 460 15.15 -6.78 13.98
CA THR A 460 16.33 -6.58 14.83
C THR A 460 17.48 -7.51 14.40
N LYS A 461 18.60 -7.47 15.13
CA LYS A 461 19.75 -8.37 14.93
C LYS A 461 19.85 -9.44 16.02
N VAL A 462 18.76 -9.68 16.74
CA VAL A 462 18.70 -10.71 17.78
C VAL A 462 18.98 -12.08 17.17
N HIS A 463 19.87 -12.83 17.80
CA HIS A 463 20.36 -14.12 17.31
C HIS A 463 19.95 -15.30 18.21
N ASN A 464 19.48 -15.02 19.43
CA ASN A 464 18.92 -16.01 20.36
C ASN A 464 17.80 -15.36 21.20
N ILE A 465 16.95 -16.18 21.80
CA ILE A 465 15.85 -15.72 22.68
C ILE A 465 15.87 -16.39 24.06
N ASP A 466 17.05 -16.76 24.57
CA ASP A 466 17.17 -17.44 25.87
C ASP A 466 16.55 -16.65 27.02
N ALA A 467 16.58 -15.32 26.91
CA ALA A 467 15.94 -14.40 27.85
C ALA A 467 14.42 -14.64 28.02
N LEU A 468 13.74 -15.23 27.02
CA LEU A 468 12.29 -15.45 27.04
C LEU A 468 11.87 -16.75 27.73
N ARG A 469 12.81 -17.52 28.28
CA ARG A 469 12.53 -18.82 28.91
C ARG A 469 11.54 -18.73 30.08
N LEU A 470 11.62 -17.66 30.88
CA LEU A 470 10.69 -17.45 32.01
C LEU A 470 9.32 -16.90 31.57
N SER A 471 9.21 -16.31 30.38
CA SER A 471 7.95 -15.85 29.81
C SER A 471 7.19 -16.92 29.03
N ALA A 472 7.76 -18.10 28.81
CA ALA A 472 7.20 -19.10 27.90
C ALA A 472 5.73 -19.41 28.22
N ASP A 473 5.39 -19.62 29.49
CA ASP A 473 4.03 -20.00 29.89
C ASP A 473 3.01 -18.85 29.84
N THR A 474 3.46 -17.59 29.75
CA THR A 474 2.59 -16.40 29.65
C THR A 474 2.48 -15.83 28.25
N LEU A 475 3.39 -16.21 27.35
CA LEU A 475 3.50 -15.62 26.02
C LEU A 475 2.31 -16.02 25.13
N GLU A 476 1.64 -15.01 24.58
CA GLU A 476 0.50 -15.10 23.67
C GLU A 476 0.90 -14.68 22.24
N VAL A 477 1.82 -13.72 22.10
CA VAL A 477 2.27 -13.20 20.80
C VAL A 477 3.80 -13.13 20.75
N LEU A 478 4.38 -13.70 19.70
CA LEU A 478 5.81 -13.65 19.40
C LEU A 478 6.04 -13.21 17.98
N LEU A 479 6.62 -12.03 17.79
CA LEU A 479 7.00 -11.52 16.48
C LEU A 479 8.52 -11.35 16.43
N VAL A 480 9.20 -12.20 15.67
CA VAL A 480 10.66 -12.19 15.47
C VAL A 480 11.02 -12.24 13.99
N GLY A 481 10.11 -11.76 13.14
CA GLY A 481 10.26 -11.73 11.69
C GLY A 481 11.51 -10.94 11.27
N HIS A 482 12.21 -11.40 10.23
CA HIS A 482 13.43 -10.79 9.70
C HIS A 482 14.62 -10.74 10.67
N CYS A 483 14.60 -11.50 11.77
CA CYS A 483 15.79 -11.78 12.59
C CYS A 483 16.63 -12.88 11.91
N VAL A 484 17.35 -12.52 10.85
CA VAL A 484 18.03 -13.49 9.94
C VAL A 484 19.02 -14.42 10.66
N ALA A 485 19.62 -13.97 11.77
CA ALA A 485 20.56 -14.77 12.55
C ALA A 485 19.88 -15.74 13.54
N LEU A 486 18.59 -15.55 13.84
CA LEU A 486 17.85 -16.35 14.81
C LEU A 486 17.51 -17.72 14.22
N ARG A 487 17.85 -18.80 14.95
CA ARG A 487 17.63 -20.19 14.51
C ARG A 487 16.93 -21.05 15.54
N ASP A 488 17.15 -20.78 16.82
CA ASP A 488 16.65 -21.60 17.92
C ASP A 488 15.53 -20.88 18.68
N LEU A 489 14.39 -21.55 18.77
CA LEU A 489 13.21 -21.11 19.52
C LEU A 489 12.83 -22.13 20.61
N SER A 490 13.71 -23.08 20.92
CA SER A 490 13.54 -24.02 22.03
C SER A 490 13.36 -23.38 23.42
N PRO A 491 13.86 -22.15 23.72
CA PRO A 491 13.63 -21.52 25.02
C PRO A 491 12.15 -21.32 25.37
N ILE A 492 11.27 -21.26 24.36
CA ILE A 492 9.83 -21.08 24.53
C ILE A 492 9.03 -22.35 24.21
N ALA A 493 9.64 -23.53 24.20
CA ALA A 493 8.97 -24.79 23.82
C ALA A 493 7.81 -25.20 24.75
N THR A 494 7.73 -24.65 25.96
CA THR A 494 6.60 -24.88 26.89
C THR A 494 5.43 -23.92 26.69
N ALA A 495 5.55 -22.96 25.77
CA ALA A 495 4.57 -21.92 25.57
C ALA A 495 3.24 -22.50 25.08
N SER A 496 2.24 -22.55 25.98
CA SER A 496 0.93 -23.16 25.73
C SER A 496 -0.15 -22.12 25.38
N HIS A 497 0.13 -20.83 25.57
CA HIS A 497 -0.81 -19.75 25.33
C HIS A 497 -0.57 -18.99 24.02
N LEU A 498 0.42 -19.38 23.20
CA LEU A 498 0.72 -18.70 21.94
C LEU A 498 -0.48 -18.75 20.98
N ARG A 499 -0.89 -17.57 20.52
CA ARG A 499 -1.96 -17.33 19.55
C ARG A 499 -1.41 -16.84 18.22
N CYS A 500 -0.36 -16.01 18.24
CA CYS A 500 0.24 -15.45 17.05
C CYS A 500 1.77 -15.61 17.10
N VAL A 501 2.33 -16.19 16.04
CA VAL A 501 3.77 -16.37 15.88
C VAL A 501 4.20 -15.92 14.49
N ASP A 502 5.15 -14.99 14.43
CA ASP A 502 5.84 -14.58 13.21
C ASP A 502 7.34 -14.86 13.35
N VAL A 503 7.84 -15.78 12.53
CA VAL A 503 9.24 -16.15 12.41
C VAL A 503 9.74 -15.98 10.98
N GLN A 504 9.05 -15.21 10.13
CA GLN A 504 9.39 -15.08 8.71
C GLN A 504 10.84 -14.63 8.50
N SER A 505 11.49 -15.09 7.44
CA SER A 505 12.85 -14.70 7.07
C SER A 505 13.87 -14.86 8.21
N THR A 506 13.68 -15.85 9.08
CA THR A 506 14.65 -16.28 10.10
C THR A 506 15.38 -17.53 9.62
N GLY A 507 16.40 -17.97 10.37
CA GLY A 507 17.11 -19.23 10.12
C GLY A 507 16.47 -20.45 10.79
N VAL A 508 15.24 -20.33 11.30
CA VAL A 508 14.52 -21.41 11.99
C VAL A 508 14.20 -22.55 11.02
N GLN A 509 14.52 -23.79 11.42
CA GLN A 509 14.35 -25.00 10.60
C GLN A 509 13.22 -25.91 11.06
N ASN A 510 12.81 -25.83 12.33
CA ASN A 510 11.76 -26.66 12.89
C ASN A 510 10.78 -25.83 13.73
N LEU A 511 9.54 -26.31 13.82
CA LEU A 511 8.45 -25.67 14.55
C LEU A 511 8.12 -26.38 15.86
N GLU A 512 9.04 -27.18 16.41
CA GLU A 512 8.74 -28.06 17.56
C GLU A 512 8.29 -27.27 18.79
N PHE A 513 8.77 -26.04 18.95
CA PHE A 513 8.34 -25.10 20.00
C PHE A 513 6.84 -24.77 19.96
N LEU A 514 6.16 -24.95 18.82
CA LEU A 514 4.72 -24.70 18.69
C LEU A 514 3.85 -25.85 19.20
N ARG A 515 4.42 -27.02 19.49
CA ARG A 515 3.65 -28.22 19.85
C ARG A 515 2.79 -28.01 21.10
N ALA A 516 3.30 -27.29 22.10
CA ALA A 516 2.56 -26.96 23.33
C ALA A 516 1.39 -26.00 23.08
N SER A 517 1.52 -25.10 22.09
CA SER A 517 0.51 -24.11 21.71
C SER A 517 -0.49 -24.55 20.63
N ALA A 518 -0.44 -25.80 20.16
CA ALA A 518 -1.28 -26.24 19.04
C ALA A 518 -2.76 -25.86 19.23
N CYS A 519 -3.34 -26.06 20.41
CA CYS A 519 -4.75 -25.78 20.69
C CYS A 519 -5.12 -24.29 20.82
N THR A 520 -4.15 -23.38 20.85
CA THR A 520 -4.32 -21.92 21.06
C THR A 520 -3.94 -21.10 19.83
N LEU A 521 -3.10 -21.62 18.94
CA LEU A 521 -2.63 -20.92 17.73
C LEU A 521 -3.76 -20.48 16.80
N GLU A 522 -3.71 -19.22 16.41
CA GLU A 522 -4.61 -18.58 15.44
C GLU A 522 -3.86 -18.12 14.17
N VAL A 523 -2.61 -17.70 14.32
CA VAL A 523 -1.79 -17.17 13.21
C VAL A 523 -0.37 -17.73 13.30
N VAL A 524 0.12 -18.30 12.21
CA VAL A 524 1.52 -18.72 12.05
C VAL A 524 2.07 -18.13 10.76
N CYS A 525 3.13 -17.34 10.87
CA CYS A 525 3.90 -16.83 9.75
C CYS A 525 5.34 -17.34 9.84
N ALA A 526 5.78 -18.07 8.83
CA ALA A 526 7.13 -18.61 8.71
C ALA A 526 7.61 -18.58 7.24
N ASP A 527 7.21 -17.54 6.51
CA ASP A 527 7.62 -17.34 5.12
C ASP A 527 9.13 -17.22 5.00
N ASN A 528 9.72 -17.77 3.94
CA ASN A 528 11.16 -17.74 3.66
C ASN A 528 12.03 -18.39 4.75
N CYS A 529 11.49 -19.36 5.48
CA CYS A 529 12.27 -20.17 6.44
C CYS A 529 12.58 -21.56 5.85
N PRO A 530 13.73 -22.15 6.18
CA PRO A 530 14.11 -23.51 5.76
C PRO A 530 13.33 -24.61 6.52
N ILE A 531 12.02 -24.46 6.65
CA ILE A 531 11.13 -25.39 7.35
C ILE A 531 10.60 -26.43 6.36
N SER A 532 10.67 -27.71 6.74
CA SER A 532 10.05 -28.81 6.01
C SER A 532 9.00 -29.56 6.84
N ASP A 533 9.20 -29.67 8.15
CA ASP A 533 8.30 -30.37 9.06
C ASP A 533 7.32 -29.41 9.74
N ILE A 534 6.03 -29.59 9.46
CA ILE A 534 4.92 -28.86 10.07
C ILE A 534 4.06 -29.74 10.99
N SER A 535 4.51 -30.95 11.34
CA SER A 535 3.83 -31.85 12.28
C SER A 535 3.51 -31.24 13.66
N PRO A 536 4.24 -30.22 14.17
CA PRO A 536 3.83 -29.52 15.39
C PRO A 536 2.46 -28.81 15.27
N LEU A 537 1.98 -28.53 14.06
CA LEU A 537 0.70 -27.87 13.80
C LEU A 537 -0.51 -28.84 13.73
N ARG A 538 -0.29 -30.17 13.84
CA ARG A 538 -1.33 -31.20 13.66
C ARG A 538 -2.61 -31.00 14.47
N GLY A 539 -2.49 -30.44 15.69
CA GLY A 539 -3.60 -30.20 16.60
C GLY A 539 -4.27 -28.83 16.48
N ALA A 540 -3.82 -27.97 15.55
CA ALA A 540 -4.09 -26.54 15.60
C ALA A 540 -5.43 -26.08 14.99
N ALA A 541 -6.53 -26.56 15.57
CA ALA A 541 -7.89 -26.33 15.09
C ALA A 541 -8.37 -24.87 15.06
N LYS A 542 -7.68 -23.95 15.75
CA LYS A 542 -8.03 -22.52 15.78
C LYS A 542 -7.30 -21.67 14.75
N LEU A 543 -6.38 -22.25 13.97
CA LEU A 543 -5.60 -21.53 12.97
C LEU A 543 -6.50 -20.93 11.89
N ARG A 544 -6.38 -19.61 11.74
CA ARG A 544 -7.09 -18.80 10.73
C ARG A 544 -6.17 -18.38 9.61
N GLU A 545 -4.88 -18.23 9.90
CA GLU A 545 -3.89 -17.77 8.93
C GLU A 545 -2.60 -18.59 9.05
N VAL A 546 -2.19 -19.16 7.93
CA VAL A 546 -0.94 -19.92 7.80
C VAL A 546 -0.15 -19.36 6.63
N ARG A 547 1.05 -18.86 6.91
CA ARG A 547 2.00 -18.41 5.91
C ARG A 547 3.28 -19.23 5.98
N LEU A 548 3.53 -20.00 4.93
CA LEU A 548 4.68 -20.88 4.77
C LEU A 548 5.25 -20.72 3.34
N ALA A 549 5.11 -19.55 2.73
CA ALA A 549 5.61 -19.26 1.40
C ALA A 549 7.14 -19.44 1.35
N SER A 550 7.64 -20.01 0.25
CA SER A 550 9.07 -20.26 0.01
C SER A 550 9.74 -21.09 1.11
N THR A 551 9.01 -22.05 1.67
CA THR A 551 9.52 -23.07 2.58
C THR A 551 9.78 -24.40 1.83
N ALA A 552 10.31 -25.39 2.53
CA ALA A 552 10.57 -26.73 2.00
C ALA A 552 9.45 -27.74 2.29
N VAL A 553 8.28 -27.27 2.73
CA VAL A 553 7.09 -28.08 3.01
C VAL A 553 6.59 -28.76 1.73
N ASP A 554 6.22 -30.03 1.84
CA ASP A 554 5.76 -30.87 0.73
C ASP A 554 4.34 -31.44 0.89
N SER A 555 3.80 -31.48 2.12
CA SER A 555 2.43 -31.93 2.43
C SER A 555 1.69 -30.96 3.35
N LEU A 556 0.36 -30.97 3.25
CA LEU A 556 -0.56 -30.20 4.10
C LEU A 556 -1.30 -31.06 5.14
N ASP A 557 -1.00 -32.37 5.24
CA ASP A 557 -1.72 -33.31 6.11
C ASP A 557 -1.75 -32.90 7.58
N ASP A 558 -0.67 -32.28 8.06
CA ASP A 558 -0.59 -31.76 9.43
C ASP A 558 -1.40 -30.47 9.65
N LEU A 559 -2.09 -29.93 8.64
CA LEU A 559 -3.06 -28.84 8.81
C LEU A 559 -4.51 -29.34 8.85
N ARG A 560 -4.76 -30.65 8.83
CA ARG A 560 -6.11 -31.23 8.75
C ARG A 560 -7.09 -30.69 9.79
N ALA A 561 -6.64 -30.49 11.04
CA ALA A 561 -7.48 -29.92 12.10
C ALA A 561 -7.82 -28.44 11.87
N SER A 562 -6.90 -27.71 11.23
CA SER A 562 -6.96 -26.26 10.97
C SER A 562 -7.86 -25.90 9.80
N VAL A 563 -7.93 -26.77 8.79
CA VAL A 563 -8.61 -26.51 7.51
C VAL A 563 -10.01 -25.86 7.65
N PRO A 564 -10.92 -26.29 8.55
CA PRO A 564 -12.26 -25.69 8.65
C PRO A 564 -12.30 -24.24 9.15
N SER A 565 -11.27 -23.78 9.86
CA SER A 565 -11.16 -22.42 10.43
C SER A 565 -10.23 -21.50 9.64
N LEU A 566 -9.47 -22.04 8.68
CA LEU A 566 -8.58 -21.28 7.81
C LEU A 566 -9.33 -20.26 6.96
N LYS A 567 -8.83 -19.02 7.00
CA LYS A 567 -9.25 -17.89 6.17
C LYS A 567 -8.17 -17.50 5.17
N CYS A 568 -6.90 -17.65 5.53
CA CYS A 568 -5.77 -17.21 4.74
C CYS A 568 -4.70 -18.31 4.68
N LEU A 569 -4.29 -18.69 3.47
CA LEU A 569 -3.25 -19.69 3.24
C LEU A 569 -2.23 -19.21 2.22
N PHE A 570 -0.98 -19.06 2.64
CA PHE A 570 0.14 -18.65 1.78
C PHE A 570 1.18 -19.76 1.71
N LEU A 571 1.32 -20.36 0.52
CA LEU A 571 2.26 -21.45 0.20
C LEU A 571 3.05 -21.13 -1.08
N GLY A 572 3.09 -19.87 -1.50
CA GLY A 572 3.75 -19.47 -2.74
C GLY A 572 5.23 -19.83 -2.73
N GLY A 573 5.75 -20.50 -3.76
CA GLY A 573 7.14 -20.96 -3.84
C GLY A 573 7.40 -22.35 -3.25
N CYS A 574 6.42 -22.98 -2.61
CA CYS A 574 6.53 -24.36 -2.12
C CYS A 574 6.37 -25.35 -3.29
N SER A 575 7.41 -25.48 -4.09
CA SER A 575 7.39 -26.25 -5.35
C SER A 575 7.08 -27.74 -5.20
N ARG A 576 7.24 -28.31 -3.99
CA ARG A 576 6.95 -29.72 -3.70
C ARG A 576 5.48 -30.01 -3.38
N ILE A 577 4.69 -28.98 -3.06
CA ILE A 577 3.26 -29.14 -2.77
C ILE A 577 2.53 -29.41 -4.09
N GLY A 578 2.09 -30.65 -4.28
CA GLY A 578 1.29 -31.08 -5.43
C GLY A 578 -0.16 -31.43 -5.07
N ASP A 579 -0.40 -31.90 -3.85
CA ASP A 579 -1.71 -32.30 -3.37
C ASP A 579 -2.28 -31.26 -2.40
N ILE A 580 -3.45 -30.72 -2.75
CA ILE A 580 -4.20 -29.76 -1.93
C ILE A 580 -5.60 -30.29 -1.58
N SER A 581 -5.85 -31.59 -1.75
CA SER A 581 -7.19 -32.20 -1.58
C SER A 581 -7.82 -31.92 -0.22
N LEU A 582 -7.00 -31.69 0.82
CA LEU A 582 -7.46 -31.31 2.15
C LEU A 582 -8.29 -30.03 2.16
N LEU A 583 -8.03 -29.10 1.24
CA LEU A 583 -8.75 -27.84 1.16
C LEU A 583 -10.23 -28.01 0.78
N MET A 584 -10.68 -29.22 0.38
CA MET A 584 -12.10 -29.54 0.21
C MET A 584 -12.95 -29.30 1.47
N HIS A 585 -12.32 -29.21 2.65
CA HIS A 585 -13.01 -28.90 3.90
C HIS A 585 -12.84 -27.43 4.35
N ALA A 586 -12.15 -26.59 3.56
CA ALA A 586 -11.79 -25.21 3.91
C ALA A 586 -12.92 -24.21 3.63
N THR A 587 -14.09 -24.34 4.25
CA THR A 587 -15.29 -23.55 3.89
C THR A 587 -15.21 -22.05 4.22
N GLN A 588 -14.21 -21.61 4.99
CA GLN A 588 -14.02 -20.20 5.38
C GLN A 588 -12.89 -19.47 4.64
N LEU A 589 -12.23 -20.14 3.70
CA LEU A 589 -11.06 -19.57 3.01
C LEU A 589 -11.46 -18.32 2.22
N ARG A 590 -10.71 -17.24 2.42
CA ARG A 590 -10.86 -15.95 1.73
C ARG A 590 -9.67 -15.65 0.83
N GLU A 591 -8.47 -16.01 1.27
CA GLU A 591 -7.24 -15.74 0.53
C GLU A 591 -6.41 -17.00 0.39
N VAL A 592 -6.00 -17.30 -0.84
CA VAL A 592 -5.17 -18.47 -1.14
C VAL A 592 -4.08 -18.11 -2.14
N TYR A 593 -2.83 -18.29 -1.71
CA TYR A 593 -1.64 -18.02 -2.51
C TYR A 593 -0.83 -19.31 -2.66
N LEU A 594 -0.94 -19.94 -3.82
CA LEU A 594 -0.26 -21.18 -4.20
C LEU A 594 0.66 -20.95 -5.42
N THR A 595 1.15 -19.72 -5.62
CA THR A 595 1.98 -19.39 -6.79
C THR A 595 3.27 -20.23 -6.81
N ASN A 596 3.73 -20.67 -7.97
CA ASN A 596 4.96 -21.48 -8.10
C ASN A 596 4.95 -22.77 -7.24
N THR A 597 3.78 -23.41 -7.08
CA THR A 597 3.66 -24.73 -6.44
C THR A 597 3.58 -25.85 -7.48
N GLY A 598 3.63 -27.10 -7.04
CA GLY A 598 3.55 -28.29 -7.89
C GLY A 598 2.12 -28.75 -8.23
N ILE A 599 1.10 -27.99 -7.84
CA ILE A 599 -0.32 -28.38 -7.96
C ILE A 599 -0.76 -28.54 -9.43
N GLY A 600 -1.59 -29.55 -9.67
CA GLY A 600 -2.12 -29.86 -11.00
C GLY A 600 -3.56 -29.40 -11.25
N ASN A 601 -4.34 -29.19 -10.19
CA ASN A 601 -5.73 -28.77 -10.26
C ASN A 601 -6.11 -27.95 -9.02
N ILE A 602 -7.31 -27.36 -9.04
CA ILE A 602 -7.86 -26.56 -7.93
C ILE A 602 -9.27 -27.00 -7.51
N GLU A 603 -9.64 -28.26 -7.75
CA GLU A 603 -10.96 -28.80 -7.36
C GLU A 603 -11.20 -28.61 -5.85
N ALA A 604 -10.14 -28.76 -5.06
CA ALA A 604 -10.12 -28.54 -3.63
C ALA A 604 -10.60 -27.16 -3.17
N LEU A 605 -10.59 -26.13 -4.04
CA LEU A 605 -11.02 -24.77 -3.70
C LEU A 605 -12.52 -24.52 -3.94
N GLN A 606 -13.23 -25.44 -4.61
CA GLN A 606 -14.63 -25.26 -4.94
C GLN A 606 -15.54 -24.98 -3.72
N PRO A 607 -15.37 -25.65 -2.56
CA PRO A 607 -16.19 -25.41 -1.37
C PRO A 607 -16.02 -24.00 -0.78
N SER A 608 -14.86 -23.38 -1.00
CA SER A 608 -14.54 -22.03 -0.51
C SER A 608 -14.85 -20.94 -1.53
N ALA A 609 -15.24 -21.29 -2.76
CA ALA A 609 -15.36 -20.33 -3.87
C ALA A 609 -16.25 -19.12 -3.53
N ALA A 610 -17.35 -19.32 -2.80
CA ALA A 610 -18.25 -18.23 -2.38
C ALA A 610 -17.65 -17.25 -1.36
N THR A 611 -16.59 -17.65 -0.63
CA THR A 611 -15.88 -16.80 0.35
C THR A 611 -14.58 -16.23 -0.16
N LEU A 612 -14.00 -16.79 -1.23
CA LEU A 612 -12.72 -16.35 -1.79
C LEU A 612 -12.79 -14.90 -2.34
N GLU A 613 -11.85 -14.10 -1.87
CA GLU A 613 -11.56 -12.73 -2.30
C GLU A 613 -10.26 -12.64 -3.10
N VAL A 614 -9.28 -13.51 -2.79
CA VAL A 614 -7.99 -13.55 -3.47
C VAL A 614 -7.61 -14.98 -3.84
N VAL A 615 -7.26 -15.19 -5.12
CA VAL A 615 -6.71 -16.45 -5.61
C VAL A 615 -5.45 -16.15 -6.41
N ALA A 616 -4.32 -16.66 -5.94
CA ALA A 616 -3.04 -16.57 -6.64
C ALA A 616 -2.46 -17.96 -6.87
N ILE A 617 -2.56 -18.45 -8.11
CA ILE A 617 -2.07 -19.77 -8.55
C ILE A 617 -1.11 -19.64 -9.75
N GLY A 618 -0.55 -18.45 -9.94
CA GLY A 618 0.40 -18.17 -11.02
C GLY A 618 1.70 -18.98 -10.91
N GLY A 619 2.31 -19.33 -12.03
CA GLY A 619 3.50 -20.20 -12.13
C GLY A 619 3.18 -21.70 -12.06
N CYS A 620 1.93 -22.08 -11.79
CA CYS A 620 1.50 -23.48 -11.74
C CYS A 620 1.15 -23.99 -13.16
N GLY A 621 2.17 -24.28 -13.97
CA GLY A 621 2.02 -24.63 -15.39
C GLY A 621 1.24 -25.91 -15.70
N ARG A 622 0.87 -26.71 -14.70
CA ARG A 622 0.02 -27.91 -14.85
C ARG A 622 -1.47 -27.61 -14.81
N ILE A 623 -1.87 -26.46 -14.25
CA ILE A 623 -3.27 -26.08 -14.12
C ILE A 623 -3.81 -25.65 -15.49
N SER A 624 -4.85 -26.34 -15.97
CA SER A 624 -5.59 -25.98 -17.18
C SER A 624 -7.07 -25.72 -16.94
N ASP A 625 -7.64 -26.27 -15.86
CA ASP A 625 -9.04 -26.10 -15.49
C ASP A 625 -9.18 -25.23 -14.24
N ILE A 626 -9.96 -24.16 -14.36
CA ILE A 626 -10.29 -23.22 -13.29
C ILE A 626 -11.80 -23.18 -13.00
N THR A 627 -12.58 -24.12 -13.54
CA THR A 627 -14.03 -24.25 -13.29
C THR A 627 -14.42 -24.25 -11.81
N PRO A 628 -13.60 -24.75 -10.85
CA PRO A 628 -13.88 -24.60 -9.41
C PRO A 628 -14.13 -23.16 -8.94
N LEU A 629 -13.60 -22.15 -9.65
CA LEU A 629 -13.81 -20.73 -9.35
C LEU A 629 -15.15 -20.18 -9.88
N LEU A 630 -15.95 -21.00 -10.56
CA LEU A 630 -17.19 -20.57 -11.23
C LEU A 630 -18.16 -19.85 -10.30
N VAL A 631 -18.35 -20.38 -9.09
CA VAL A 631 -19.32 -19.83 -8.12
C VAL A 631 -18.69 -18.76 -7.22
N ALA A 632 -17.45 -18.37 -7.49
CA ALA A 632 -16.82 -17.28 -6.78
C ALA A 632 -17.43 -15.96 -7.22
N THR A 633 -17.99 -15.21 -6.28
CA THR A 633 -18.66 -13.91 -6.51
C THR A 633 -17.93 -12.73 -5.85
N LYS A 634 -16.96 -13.03 -4.98
CA LYS A 634 -16.23 -12.04 -4.18
C LYS A 634 -14.78 -11.84 -4.61
N LEU A 635 -14.31 -12.47 -5.70
CA LEU A 635 -12.91 -12.34 -6.12
C LEU A 635 -12.60 -10.90 -6.52
N ARG A 636 -11.60 -10.34 -5.84
CA ARG A 636 -11.04 -9.01 -6.08
C ARG A 636 -9.72 -9.10 -6.80
N LEU A 637 -8.85 -10.04 -6.40
CA LEU A 637 -7.51 -10.20 -6.93
C LEU A 637 -7.31 -11.61 -7.46
N VAL A 638 -7.04 -11.73 -8.77
CA VAL A 638 -6.91 -13.02 -9.44
C VAL A 638 -5.57 -13.07 -10.19
N TYR A 639 -4.67 -13.93 -9.73
CA TYR A 639 -3.35 -14.13 -10.34
C TYR A 639 -3.21 -15.57 -10.86
N LEU A 640 -3.26 -15.72 -12.17
CA LEU A 640 -3.24 -16.99 -12.90
C LEU A 640 -2.07 -17.06 -13.90
N TRP A 641 -1.11 -16.13 -13.83
CA TRP A 641 -0.02 -16.03 -14.79
C TRP A 641 0.76 -17.35 -14.94
N GLY A 642 1.26 -17.68 -16.13
CA GLY A 642 2.05 -18.89 -16.36
C GLY A 642 1.32 -20.22 -16.13
N THR A 643 -0.02 -20.20 -16.05
CA THR A 643 -0.84 -21.43 -16.08
C THR A 643 -1.14 -21.85 -17.52
N ASN A 644 -1.73 -23.03 -17.71
CA ASN A 644 -2.06 -23.61 -19.02
C ASN A 644 -3.56 -23.51 -19.36
N ILE A 645 -4.25 -22.53 -18.78
CA ILE A 645 -5.66 -22.27 -19.02
C ILE A 645 -5.90 -21.80 -20.46
N SER A 646 -7.04 -22.17 -21.03
CA SER A 646 -7.46 -21.74 -22.38
C SER A 646 -8.48 -20.60 -22.38
N ASN A 647 -9.16 -20.36 -21.25
CA ASN A 647 -10.16 -19.31 -21.11
C ASN A 647 -10.30 -18.90 -19.64
N ILE A 648 -11.01 -17.79 -19.40
CA ILE A 648 -11.29 -17.24 -18.07
C ILE A 648 -12.79 -17.30 -17.71
N HIS A 649 -13.55 -18.21 -18.32
CA HIS A 649 -15.01 -18.26 -18.15
C HIS A 649 -15.45 -18.46 -16.70
N ALA A 650 -14.62 -19.12 -15.89
CA ALA A 650 -14.89 -19.35 -14.48
C ALA A 650 -15.01 -18.05 -13.65
N ILE A 651 -14.32 -16.96 -13.99
CA ILE A 651 -14.36 -15.74 -13.18
C ILE A 651 -15.52 -14.79 -13.53
N ARG A 652 -16.40 -15.16 -14.48
CA ARG A 652 -17.48 -14.29 -14.99
C ARG A 652 -18.45 -13.77 -13.91
N PHE A 653 -18.61 -14.50 -12.80
CA PHE A 653 -19.52 -14.10 -11.73
C PHE A 653 -18.85 -13.23 -10.65
N SER A 654 -17.52 -13.06 -10.70
CA SER A 654 -16.76 -12.15 -9.84
C SER A 654 -16.45 -10.78 -10.47
N VAL A 655 -16.87 -10.53 -11.71
CA VAL A 655 -16.44 -9.34 -12.47
C VAL A 655 -16.79 -8.01 -11.80
N SER A 656 -17.89 -7.96 -11.03
CA SER A 656 -18.35 -6.74 -10.35
C SER A 656 -17.50 -6.37 -9.12
N SER A 657 -16.71 -7.32 -8.60
CA SER A 657 -15.79 -7.15 -7.47
C SER A 657 -14.32 -7.13 -7.91
N LEU A 658 -14.00 -7.59 -9.11
CA LEU A 658 -12.64 -7.72 -9.63
C LEU A 658 -11.91 -6.38 -9.75
N GLU A 659 -10.76 -6.27 -9.10
CA GLU A 659 -9.87 -5.10 -9.07
C GLU A 659 -8.57 -5.37 -9.85
N VAL A 660 -8.04 -6.59 -9.78
CA VAL A 660 -6.79 -7.01 -10.43
C VAL A 660 -6.98 -8.35 -11.12
N LEU A 661 -6.58 -8.43 -12.39
CA LEU A 661 -6.47 -9.68 -13.13
C LEU A 661 -5.09 -9.81 -13.76
N ASP A 662 -4.43 -10.91 -13.46
CA ASP A 662 -3.18 -11.30 -14.08
C ASP A 662 -3.31 -12.70 -14.70
N ILE A 663 -3.29 -12.76 -16.02
CA ILE A 663 -3.25 -14.01 -16.81
C ILE A 663 -2.04 -14.00 -17.76
N GLY A 664 -0.98 -13.27 -17.41
CA GLY A 664 0.23 -13.18 -18.20
C GLY A 664 0.89 -14.53 -18.43
N GLY A 665 1.36 -14.84 -19.63
CA GLY A 665 1.96 -16.13 -19.98
C GLY A 665 0.96 -17.27 -20.22
N CYS A 666 -0.35 -17.03 -20.08
CA CYS A 666 -1.39 -18.01 -20.45
C CYS A 666 -1.59 -18.02 -21.97
N GLY A 667 -0.62 -18.56 -22.70
CA GLY A 667 -0.53 -18.46 -24.17
C GLY A 667 -1.67 -19.10 -24.97
N ARG A 668 -2.60 -19.83 -24.32
CA ARG A 668 -3.79 -20.42 -24.96
C ARG A 668 -5.04 -19.55 -24.84
N VAL A 669 -5.02 -18.50 -24.00
CA VAL A 669 -6.16 -17.60 -23.83
C VAL A 669 -6.24 -16.67 -25.03
N SER A 670 -7.29 -16.84 -25.84
CA SER A 670 -7.54 -16.06 -27.06
C SER A 670 -8.65 -15.02 -26.91
N GLU A 671 -9.46 -15.11 -25.86
CA GLU A 671 -10.53 -14.17 -25.55
C GLU A 671 -10.67 -13.89 -24.04
N VAL A 672 -11.15 -12.68 -23.72
CA VAL A 672 -11.44 -12.22 -22.35
C VAL A 672 -12.87 -11.68 -22.24
N SER A 673 -13.81 -12.22 -23.03
CA SER A 673 -15.23 -11.86 -23.03
C SER A 673 -15.87 -11.89 -21.63
N SER A 674 -15.32 -12.71 -20.73
CA SER A 674 -15.78 -12.81 -19.35
C SER A 674 -15.52 -11.54 -18.53
N LEU A 675 -14.76 -10.56 -19.02
CA LEU A 675 -14.53 -9.26 -18.34
C LEU A 675 -15.59 -8.20 -18.67
N LEU A 676 -16.57 -8.52 -19.51
CA LEU A 676 -17.72 -7.65 -19.76
C LEU A 676 -18.39 -7.33 -18.41
N ASN A 677 -18.45 -6.03 -18.07
CA ASN A 677 -18.92 -5.45 -16.80
C ASN A 677 -17.93 -5.42 -15.62
N ALA A 678 -16.62 -5.60 -15.85
CA ALA A 678 -15.60 -5.46 -14.82
C ALA A 678 -15.33 -3.99 -14.40
N THR A 679 -16.34 -3.31 -13.85
CA THR A 679 -16.33 -1.85 -13.61
C THR A 679 -15.37 -1.37 -12.52
N LYS A 680 -14.84 -2.28 -11.69
CA LYS A 680 -13.86 -1.97 -10.62
C LYS A 680 -12.42 -2.31 -11.00
N LEU A 681 -12.19 -2.84 -12.19
CA LEU A 681 -10.88 -3.32 -12.63
C LEU A 681 -9.92 -2.14 -12.78
N ARG A 682 -8.80 -2.21 -12.05
CA ARG A 682 -7.74 -1.17 -12.01
C ARG A 682 -6.48 -1.63 -12.71
N GLU A 683 -6.20 -2.94 -12.68
CA GLU A 683 -4.97 -3.51 -13.19
C GLU A 683 -5.26 -4.77 -13.98
N VAL A 684 -4.68 -4.84 -15.18
CA VAL A 684 -4.84 -5.95 -16.11
C VAL A 684 -3.49 -6.30 -16.71
N ARG A 685 -3.01 -7.52 -16.42
CA ARG A 685 -1.80 -8.10 -17.01
C ARG A 685 -2.17 -9.29 -17.89
N LEU A 686 -2.00 -9.13 -19.20
CA LEU A 686 -2.34 -10.12 -20.22
C LEU A 686 -1.13 -10.47 -21.11
N HIS A 687 0.10 -10.18 -20.67
CA HIS A 687 1.29 -10.38 -21.48
C HIS A 687 1.40 -11.82 -22.01
N ASN A 688 1.96 -12.02 -23.21
CA ASN A 688 2.18 -13.33 -23.82
C ASN A 688 0.92 -14.23 -23.88
N THR A 689 -0.24 -13.64 -24.14
CA THR A 689 -1.50 -14.36 -24.42
C THR A 689 -1.81 -14.40 -25.92
N ALA A 690 -2.72 -15.26 -26.35
CA ALA A 690 -3.15 -15.37 -27.75
C ALA A 690 -4.33 -14.45 -28.10
N LEU A 691 -4.51 -13.37 -27.34
CA LEU A 691 -5.65 -12.47 -27.48
C LEU A 691 -5.71 -11.82 -28.86
N GLN A 692 -6.89 -11.82 -29.44
CA GLN A 692 -7.17 -11.09 -30.69
C GLN A 692 -7.76 -9.70 -30.43
N SER A 693 -8.49 -9.53 -29.33
CA SER A 693 -9.17 -8.29 -28.99
C SER A 693 -9.23 -8.08 -27.47
N ILE A 694 -9.23 -6.81 -27.06
CA ILE A 694 -9.43 -6.35 -25.69
C ILE A 694 -10.77 -5.63 -25.49
N GLU A 695 -11.76 -5.82 -26.38
CA GLU A 695 -13.07 -5.14 -26.33
C GLU A 695 -13.76 -5.27 -24.95
N ALA A 696 -13.56 -6.41 -24.28
CA ALA A 696 -14.11 -6.65 -22.95
C ALA A 696 -13.59 -5.67 -21.86
N LEU A 697 -12.50 -4.94 -22.11
CA LEU A 697 -11.97 -3.93 -21.18
C LEU A 697 -12.67 -2.57 -21.30
N ARG A 698 -13.48 -2.33 -22.33
CA ARG A 698 -14.18 -1.04 -22.55
C ARG A 698 -14.98 -0.57 -21.34
N PRO A 699 -15.76 -1.42 -20.64
CA PRO A 699 -16.52 -1.00 -19.45
C PRO A 699 -15.62 -0.58 -18.27
N SER A 700 -14.41 -1.12 -18.20
CA SER A 700 -13.43 -0.87 -17.13
C SER A 700 -12.57 0.37 -17.36
N ALA A 701 -12.57 0.91 -18.59
CA ALA A 701 -11.59 1.91 -19.03
C ALA A 701 -11.42 3.06 -18.01
N GLY A 702 -12.50 3.66 -17.53
CA GLY A 702 -12.46 4.80 -16.59
C GLY A 702 -11.85 4.51 -15.20
N CYS A 703 -11.59 3.25 -14.87
CA CYS A 703 -10.97 2.80 -13.62
C CYS A 703 -9.55 2.25 -13.79
N LEU A 704 -9.16 1.87 -15.01
CA LEU A 704 -7.86 1.28 -15.29
C LEU A 704 -6.72 2.26 -14.99
N GLN A 705 -5.69 1.74 -14.33
CA GLN A 705 -4.45 2.43 -13.96
C GLN A 705 -3.24 1.75 -14.59
N TRP A 706 -3.30 0.44 -14.81
CA TRP A 706 -2.23 -0.37 -15.40
C TRP A 706 -2.79 -1.34 -16.45
N VAL A 707 -2.24 -1.30 -17.65
CA VAL A 707 -2.57 -2.24 -18.74
C VAL A 707 -1.28 -2.79 -19.34
N GLU A 708 -1.14 -4.11 -19.31
CA GLU A 708 0.02 -4.81 -19.86
C GLU A 708 -0.41 -5.88 -20.88
N LEU A 709 -0.02 -5.68 -22.14
CA LEU A 709 -0.32 -6.53 -23.30
C LEU A 709 0.99 -6.95 -24.02
N VAL A 710 2.11 -6.98 -23.30
CA VAL A 710 3.42 -7.28 -23.89
C VAL A 710 3.40 -8.64 -24.58
N GLY A 711 3.78 -8.73 -25.84
CA GLY A 711 3.81 -9.99 -26.59
C GLY A 711 2.45 -10.50 -27.06
N CYS A 712 1.36 -9.73 -26.89
CA CYS A 712 0.06 -10.05 -27.48
C CYS A 712 0.07 -9.69 -28.97
N THR A 713 0.73 -10.53 -29.78
CA THR A 713 1.06 -10.23 -31.17
C THR A 713 -0.13 -10.05 -32.11
N HIS A 714 -1.33 -10.47 -31.73
CA HIS A 714 -2.55 -10.32 -32.54
C HIS A 714 -3.41 -9.11 -32.13
N VAL A 715 -3.12 -8.46 -31.00
CA VAL A 715 -3.85 -7.27 -30.57
C VAL A 715 -3.37 -6.08 -31.37
N SER A 716 -4.28 -5.50 -32.15
CA SER A 716 -4.03 -4.30 -32.98
C SER A 716 -4.95 -3.13 -32.62
N ASP A 717 -6.19 -3.41 -32.24
CA ASP A 717 -7.14 -2.38 -31.78
C ASP A 717 -7.07 -2.19 -30.26
N ILE A 718 -6.71 -0.96 -29.85
CA ILE A 718 -6.74 -0.51 -28.46
C ILE A 718 -7.83 0.54 -28.18
N SER A 719 -8.77 0.77 -29.11
CA SER A 719 -9.95 1.64 -28.94
C SER A 719 -10.76 1.39 -27.65
N PRO A 720 -10.80 0.18 -27.05
CA PRO A 720 -11.43 -0.02 -25.74
C PRO A 720 -10.85 0.82 -24.61
N LEU A 721 -9.62 1.34 -24.77
CA LEU A 721 -8.94 2.18 -23.77
C LEU A 721 -9.25 3.69 -23.92
N SER A 722 -10.07 4.08 -24.90
CA SER A 722 -10.37 5.49 -25.25
C SER A 722 -10.86 6.38 -24.09
N ASN A 723 -11.49 5.80 -23.06
CA ASN A 723 -12.00 6.51 -21.89
C ASN A 723 -11.13 6.34 -20.62
N ALA A 724 -9.92 5.83 -20.76
CA ALA A 724 -9.06 5.46 -19.64
C ALA A 724 -8.34 6.64 -18.97
N THR A 725 -9.09 7.57 -18.40
CA THR A 725 -8.59 8.83 -17.80
C THR A 725 -7.71 8.67 -16.55
N LYS A 726 -7.64 7.47 -15.96
CA LYS A 726 -6.82 7.18 -14.77
C LYS A 726 -5.57 6.35 -15.09
N LEU A 727 -5.34 6.04 -16.36
CA LEU A 727 -4.29 5.14 -16.80
C LEU A 727 -2.92 5.80 -16.61
N ARG A 728 -2.05 5.13 -15.86
CA ARG A 728 -0.70 5.58 -15.54
C ARG A 728 0.35 4.83 -16.33
N GLU A 729 0.15 3.53 -16.54
CA GLU A 729 1.15 2.68 -17.16
C GLU A 729 0.52 1.79 -18.24
N VAL A 730 1.13 1.83 -19.42
CA VAL A 730 0.67 1.10 -20.61
C VAL A 730 1.84 0.41 -21.28
N TYR A 731 1.77 -0.91 -21.36
CA TYR A 731 2.78 -1.75 -21.98
C TYR A 731 2.19 -2.52 -23.16
N LEU A 732 2.57 -2.14 -24.38
CA LEU A 732 2.13 -2.70 -25.66
C LEU A 732 3.29 -3.30 -26.46
N THR A 733 4.47 -3.49 -25.84
CA THR A 733 5.66 -4.00 -26.52
C THR A 733 5.37 -5.32 -27.26
N ASN A 734 5.82 -5.47 -28.50
CA ASN A 734 5.57 -6.63 -29.37
C ASN A 734 4.07 -6.92 -29.62
N THR A 735 3.26 -5.89 -29.85
CA THR A 735 1.86 -6.00 -30.31
C THR A 735 1.71 -5.58 -31.78
N ALA A 736 0.56 -5.87 -32.38
CA ALA A 736 0.21 -5.43 -33.75
C ALA A 736 -0.47 -4.06 -33.80
N VAL A 737 -0.34 -3.26 -32.72
CA VAL A 737 -0.93 -1.91 -32.64
C VAL A 737 -0.32 -1.01 -33.70
N SER A 738 -1.16 -0.27 -34.42
CA SER A 738 -0.77 0.69 -35.44
C SER A 738 -1.13 2.14 -35.10
N SER A 739 -2.17 2.36 -34.28
CA SER A 739 -2.55 3.68 -33.77
C SER A 739 -2.69 3.64 -32.25
N ILE A 740 -2.25 4.74 -31.61
CA ILE A 740 -2.37 4.96 -30.17
C ILE A 740 -3.41 6.03 -29.80
N ASP A 741 -4.29 6.44 -30.72
CA ASP A 741 -5.30 7.49 -30.50
C ASP A 741 -6.19 7.24 -29.27
N ALA A 742 -6.43 5.98 -28.94
CA ALA A 742 -7.18 5.61 -27.73
C ALA A 742 -6.53 6.11 -26.43
N LEU A 743 -5.23 6.44 -26.43
CA LEU A 743 -4.51 6.94 -25.26
C LEU A 743 -4.62 8.47 -25.10
N ARG A 744 -5.35 9.17 -25.98
CA ARG A 744 -5.48 10.64 -25.92
C ARG A 744 -6.07 11.14 -24.60
N CYS A 745 -7.07 10.44 -24.06
CA CYS A 745 -7.70 10.79 -22.79
C CYS A 745 -6.85 10.40 -21.57
N SER A 746 -5.92 9.44 -21.71
CA SER A 746 -5.03 9.01 -20.64
C SER A 746 -3.73 9.80 -20.58
N ALA A 747 -3.36 10.53 -21.64
CA ALA A 747 -2.11 11.26 -21.72
C ALA A 747 -1.80 12.10 -20.47
N PRO A 748 -2.71 12.92 -19.90
CA PRO A 748 -2.41 13.74 -18.72
C PRO A 748 -2.04 12.97 -17.44
N SER A 749 -2.46 11.69 -17.33
CA SER A 749 -2.16 10.82 -16.19
C SER A 749 -1.02 9.83 -16.45
N LEU A 750 -0.60 9.66 -17.70
CA LEU A 750 0.36 8.64 -18.12
C LEU A 750 1.76 8.95 -17.58
N GLU A 751 2.37 7.97 -16.90
CA GLU A 751 3.71 7.99 -16.33
C GLU A 751 4.68 7.10 -17.13
N VAL A 752 4.21 5.97 -17.67
CA VAL A 752 5.01 5.02 -18.45
C VAL A 752 4.27 4.60 -19.72
N ILE A 753 4.97 4.63 -20.85
CA ILE A 753 4.51 4.04 -22.10
C ILE A 753 5.58 3.16 -22.73
N ALA A 754 5.21 1.93 -23.08
CA ALA A 754 6.07 1.02 -23.82
C ALA A 754 5.40 0.53 -25.10
N LEU A 755 5.95 0.94 -26.25
CA LEU A 755 5.54 0.60 -27.61
C LEU A 755 6.66 -0.13 -28.36
N GLY A 756 7.59 -0.77 -27.65
CA GLY A 756 8.74 -1.44 -28.25
C GLY A 756 8.30 -2.46 -29.31
N ASN A 757 8.89 -2.43 -30.51
CA ASN A 757 8.50 -3.30 -31.63
C ASN A 757 7.02 -3.21 -32.08
N CYS A 758 6.29 -2.14 -31.76
CA CYS A 758 5.01 -1.86 -32.42
C CYS A 758 5.28 -1.29 -33.82
N ALA A 759 5.63 -2.19 -34.76
CA ALA A 759 6.25 -1.83 -36.03
C ALA A 759 5.43 -0.89 -36.92
N GLU A 760 4.11 -0.79 -36.72
CA GLU A 760 3.23 0.07 -37.52
C GLU A 760 2.93 1.43 -36.87
N VAL A 761 3.27 1.64 -35.60
CA VAL A 761 3.05 2.92 -34.93
C VAL A 761 3.97 3.98 -35.53
N SER A 762 3.37 5.05 -36.03
CA SER A 762 4.08 6.19 -36.65
C SER A 762 3.63 7.56 -36.13
N ASP A 763 2.40 7.68 -35.63
CA ASP A 763 1.88 8.91 -35.03
C ASP A 763 1.87 8.81 -33.50
N LEU A 764 2.45 9.82 -32.85
CA LEU A 764 2.48 9.98 -31.39
C LEU A 764 1.56 11.10 -30.88
N SER A 765 0.75 11.72 -31.74
CA SER A 765 -0.08 12.90 -31.42
C SER A 765 -1.03 12.69 -30.24
N ALA A 766 -1.42 11.45 -29.95
CA ALA A 766 -2.20 11.09 -28.76
C ALA A 766 -1.48 11.45 -27.44
N LEU A 767 -0.15 11.52 -27.44
CA LEU A 767 0.68 11.81 -26.27
C LEU A 767 0.96 13.30 -26.07
N ALA A 768 0.43 14.19 -26.91
CA ALA A 768 0.70 15.63 -26.87
C ALA A 768 0.43 16.30 -25.50
N ALA A 769 -0.48 15.75 -24.71
CA ALA A 769 -0.84 16.26 -23.37
C ALA A 769 -0.18 15.48 -22.21
N ALA A 770 0.85 14.66 -22.47
CA ALA A 770 1.44 13.76 -21.49
C ALA A 770 2.42 14.44 -20.51
N THR A 771 1.90 15.32 -19.64
CA THR A 771 2.72 16.13 -18.72
C THR A 771 3.37 15.37 -17.56
N LYS A 772 2.97 14.11 -17.33
CA LYS A 772 3.50 13.26 -16.24
C LYS A 772 4.40 12.14 -16.72
N LEU A 773 4.62 12.03 -18.03
CA LEU A 773 5.34 10.91 -18.61
C LEU A 773 6.81 10.93 -18.19
N ARG A 774 7.26 9.85 -17.55
CA ARG A 774 8.61 9.64 -17.04
C ARG A 774 9.39 8.72 -17.96
N GLU A 775 8.76 7.68 -18.49
CA GLU A 775 9.43 6.67 -19.29
C GLU A 775 8.71 6.42 -20.61
N ALA A 776 9.46 6.51 -21.71
CA ALA A 776 8.98 6.25 -23.06
C ALA A 776 9.88 5.25 -23.78
N TYR A 777 9.39 4.03 -23.97
CA TYR A 777 10.06 2.96 -24.72
C TYR A 777 9.42 2.82 -26.10
N LEU A 778 10.03 3.41 -27.12
CA LEU A 778 9.46 3.56 -28.48
C LEU A 778 10.31 2.87 -29.55
N TRP A 779 11.29 2.05 -29.16
CA TRP A 779 12.21 1.37 -30.06
C TRP A 779 11.47 0.43 -31.04
N GLY A 780 11.99 0.26 -32.25
CA GLY A 780 11.40 -0.62 -33.26
C GLY A 780 10.05 -0.17 -33.82
N THR A 781 9.68 1.10 -33.65
CA THR A 781 8.47 1.70 -34.26
C THR A 781 8.81 2.45 -35.56
N LYS A 782 7.78 2.92 -36.29
CA LYS A 782 7.91 3.71 -37.53
C LYS A 782 7.81 5.22 -37.31
N ILE A 783 7.91 5.68 -36.07
CA ILE A 783 7.86 7.12 -35.75
C ILE A 783 8.98 7.87 -36.46
N ASN A 784 8.67 9.10 -36.87
CA ASN A 784 9.60 9.98 -37.57
C ASN A 784 9.96 11.23 -36.76
N SER A 785 9.22 11.51 -35.69
CA SER A 785 9.42 12.67 -34.82
C SER A 785 8.99 12.34 -33.40
N ILE A 786 9.61 13.00 -32.44
CA ILE A 786 9.26 12.96 -31.01
C ILE A 786 8.56 14.24 -30.54
N GLU A 787 8.23 15.19 -31.43
CA GLU A 787 7.62 16.50 -31.07
C GLU A 787 6.38 16.36 -30.18
N ALA A 788 5.60 15.28 -30.35
CA ALA A 788 4.44 15.00 -29.51
C ALA A 788 4.78 14.82 -28.01
N LEU A 789 6.03 14.55 -27.66
CA LEU A 789 6.49 14.40 -26.28
C LEU A 789 6.92 15.72 -25.62
N LYS A 790 6.78 16.86 -26.32
CA LYS A 790 7.24 18.17 -25.83
C LYS A 790 6.70 18.54 -24.45
N SER A 791 5.44 18.20 -24.15
CA SER A 791 4.83 18.45 -22.84
C SER A 791 5.39 17.57 -21.72
N SER A 792 6.02 16.44 -22.05
CA SER A 792 6.63 15.47 -21.13
C SER A 792 8.05 15.83 -20.72
N MET A 793 8.70 16.80 -21.37
CA MET A 793 10.14 17.04 -21.19
C MET A 793 10.52 17.34 -19.73
N ALA A 794 9.70 18.08 -18.98
CA ALA A 794 9.98 18.38 -17.57
C ALA A 794 9.92 17.14 -16.62
N SER A 795 9.24 16.06 -17.03
CA SER A 795 9.08 14.84 -16.24
C SER A 795 9.92 13.65 -16.73
N LEU A 796 10.34 13.65 -18.01
CA LEU A 796 10.97 12.52 -18.66
C LEU A 796 12.33 12.15 -18.04
N THR A 797 12.50 10.88 -17.69
CA THR A 797 13.72 10.28 -17.12
C THR A 797 14.34 9.26 -18.06
N VAL A 798 13.53 8.58 -18.88
CA VAL A 798 13.96 7.54 -19.83
C VAL A 798 13.30 7.77 -21.20
N LEU A 799 14.12 7.81 -22.26
CA LEU A 799 13.66 7.77 -23.64
C LEU A 799 14.46 6.74 -24.44
N GLU A 800 13.76 5.80 -25.08
CA GLU A 800 14.37 4.85 -26.00
C GLU A 800 13.65 4.88 -27.35
N VAL A 801 14.36 5.25 -28.42
CA VAL A 801 13.84 5.32 -29.80
C VAL A 801 14.69 4.49 -30.76
N THR A 802 15.34 3.45 -30.24
CA THR A 802 16.26 2.61 -31.01
C THR A 802 15.61 2.04 -32.27
N GLY A 803 16.27 2.18 -33.42
CA GLY A 803 15.77 1.67 -34.71
C GLY A 803 14.69 2.53 -35.36
N CYS A 804 14.31 3.67 -34.78
CA CYS A 804 13.42 4.64 -35.41
C CYS A 804 14.19 5.44 -36.46
N THR A 805 14.47 4.81 -37.59
CA THR A 805 15.42 5.29 -38.61
C THR A 805 15.08 6.64 -39.22
N LYS A 806 13.84 7.13 -39.12
CA LYS A 806 13.42 8.43 -39.66
C LYS A 806 13.57 9.60 -38.70
N ILE A 807 13.85 9.35 -37.41
CA ILE A 807 14.11 10.42 -36.45
C ILE A 807 15.44 11.08 -36.79
N SER A 808 15.39 12.38 -37.03
CA SER A 808 16.56 13.24 -37.29
C SER A 808 16.59 14.47 -36.38
N ASP A 809 15.41 14.99 -36.01
CA ASP A 809 15.28 16.08 -35.04
C ASP A 809 15.00 15.55 -33.63
N VAL A 810 15.88 15.92 -32.70
CA VAL A 810 15.79 15.62 -31.26
C VAL A 810 15.90 16.88 -30.41
N SER A 811 15.68 18.06 -31.01
CA SER A 811 15.85 19.38 -30.38
C SER A 811 15.08 19.56 -29.07
N ILE A 812 13.89 18.96 -28.97
CA ILE A 812 13.05 19.03 -27.76
C ILE A 812 13.72 18.43 -26.52
N LEU A 813 14.71 17.55 -26.67
CA LEU A 813 15.43 16.95 -25.54
C LEU A 813 16.18 17.99 -24.69
N SER A 814 16.42 19.19 -25.22
CA SER A 814 16.97 20.32 -24.47
C SER A 814 16.12 20.70 -23.25
N GLY A 815 14.81 20.42 -23.25
CA GLY A 815 13.92 20.63 -22.11
C GLY A 815 13.90 19.49 -21.09
N ALA A 816 14.57 18.37 -21.36
CA ALA A 816 14.45 17.14 -20.59
C ALA A 816 15.36 17.09 -19.35
N VAL A 817 15.26 18.08 -18.47
CA VAL A 817 16.21 18.33 -17.35
C VAL A 817 16.33 17.20 -16.33
N ARG A 818 15.44 16.20 -16.36
CA ARG A 818 15.48 15.00 -15.50
C ARG A 818 15.92 13.73 -16.24
N LEU A 819 16.29 13.84 -17.52
CA LEU A 819 16.66 12.71 -18.36
C LEU A 819 17.93 12.06 -17.82
N ARG A 820 17.84 10.76 -17.51
CA ARG A 820 18.95 9.91 -17.02
C ARG A 820 19.40 8.91 -18.07
N ARG A 821 18.48 8.44 -18.91
CA ARG A 821 18.74 7.42 -19.92
C ARG A 821 18.19 7.86 -21.27
N VAL A 822 19.05 7.91 -22.28
CA VAL A 822 18.66 8.16 -23.66
C VAL A 822 19.24 7.11 -24.59
N ASP A 823 18.39 6.44 -25.35
CA ASP A 823 18.79 5.52 -26.41
C ASP A 823 18.27 6.02 -27.76
N LEU A 824 19.21 6.46 -28.60
CA LEU A 824 19.00 7.02 -29.94
C LEU A 824 19.60 6.10 -31.02
N ALA A 825 19.96 4.85 -30.69
CA ALA A 825 20.68 4.01 -31.62
C ALA A 825 19.91 3.73 -32.92
N ASN A 826 20.62 3.69 -34.04
CA ASN A 826 20.08 3.47 -35.38
C ASN A 826 18.96 4.46 -35.75
N THR A 827 19.10 5.72 -35.34
CA THR A 827 18.32 6.85 -35.84
C THR A 827 19.11 7.61 -36.92
N SER A 828 18.50 8.61 -37.56
CA SER A 828 19.14 9.47 -38.57
C SER A 828 19.61 10.81 -38.01
N ILE A 829 19.81 10.91 -36.69
CA ILE A 829 20.35 12.12 -36.08
C ILE A 829 21.78 12.36 -36.54
N THR A 830 22.12 13.63 -36.75
CA THR A 830 23.46 14.06 -37.18
C THR A 830 24.25 14.73 -36.06
N SER A 831 23.58 15.20 -35.02
CA SER A 831 24.16 15.89 -33.87
C SER A 831 23.43 15.49 -32.58
N ILE A 832 24.12 15.68 -31.45
CA ILE A 832 23.60 15.52 -30.09
C ILE A 832 23.59 16.85 -29.31
N ASP A 833 23.65 17.99 -29.99
CA ASP A 833 23.62 19.34 -29.38
C ASP A 833 22.40 19.55 -28.47
N ALA A 834 21.27 18.92 -28.81
CA ALA A 834 20.06 18.95 -27.99
C ALA A 834 20.27 18.41 -26.56
N LEU A 835 21.33 17.61 -26.35
CA LEU A 835 21.66 17.03 -25.05
C LEU A 835 22.49 17.96 -24.15
N VAL A 836 23.03 19.08 -24.66
CA VAL A 836 23.85 20.02 -23.87
C VAL A 836 23.17 20.42 -22.55
N PRO A 837 21.88 20.84 -22.52
CA PRO A 837 21.25 21.31 -21.28
C PRO A 837 20.97 20.20 -20.26
N VAL A 838 21.00 18.94 -20.70
CA VAL A 838 20.65 17.76 -19.87
C VAL A 838 21.87 16.87 -19.60
N ALA A 839 23.05 17.24 -20.11
CA ALA A 839 24.26 16.45 -20.03
C ALA A 839 24.64 16.07 -18.58
N SER A 840 24.41 16.95 -17.61
CA SER A 840 24.75 16.73 -16.20
C SER A 840 23.88 15.66 -15.50
N SER A 841 22.65 15.41 -15.97
CA SER A 841 21.75 14.41 -15.40
C SER A 841 21.85 13.04 -16.06
N LEU A 842 22.42 12.96 -17.27
CA LEU A 842 22.53 11.71 -18.03
C LEU A 842 23.49 10.72 -17.36
N GLU A 843 23.03 9.48 -17.22
CA GLU A 843 23.80 8.33 -16.72
C GLU A 843 24.09 7.31 -17.83
N PHE A 844 23.19 7.20 -18.81
CA PHE A 844 23.29 6.29 -19.94
C PHE A 844 23.00 7.02 -21.26
N ILE A 845 23.86 6.81 -22.24
CA ILE A 845 23.65 7.26 -23.62
C ILE A 845 24.01 6.13 -24.61
N ASN A 846 23.11 5.88 -25.56
CA ASN A 846 23.38 5.03 -26.70
C ASN A 846 23.09 5.77 -28.00
N VAL A 847 24.11 5.89 -28.84
CA VAL A 847 24.06 6.53 -30.17
C VAL A 847 24.57 5.58 -31.26
N SER A 848 24.64 4.28 -30.95
CA SER A 848 25.15 3.25 -31.85
C SER A 848 24.47 3.31 -33.22
N GLY A 849 25.23 3.19 -34.31
CA GLY A 849 24.69 3.19 -35.68
C GLY A 849 24.30 4.57 -36.23
N CYS A 850 24.41 5.65 -35.46
CA CYS A 850 24.19 7.02 -35.94
C CYS A 850 25.44 7.54 -36.67
N ILE A 851 25.71 7.01 -37.86
CA ILE A 851 26.99 7.13 -38.59
C ILE A 851 27.45 8.57 -38.89
N MET A 852 26.56 9.56 -38.77
CA MET A 852 26.86 10.97 -39.02
C MET A 852 27.40 11.70 -37.78
N ILE A 853 27.20 11.15 -36.58
CA ILE A 853 27.73 11.73 -35.34
C ILE A 853 29.24 11.52 -35.30
N LYS A 854 29.98 12.62 -35.22
CA LYS A 854 31.42 12.65 -34.99
C LYS A 854 31.81 13.54 -33.82
N ASP A 855 30.98 14.52 -33.49
CA ASP A 855 31.22 15.45 -32.41
C ASP A 855 30.49 15.04 -31.13
N PHE A 856 31.22 15.05 -30.02
CA PHE A 856 30.74 14.75 -28.67
C PHE A 856 31.04 15.89 -27.68
N ALA A 857 31.55 17.02 -28.14
CA ALA A 857 31.67 18.25 -27.35
C ALA A 857 30.36 18.66 -26.64
N PRO A 858 29.16 18.39 -27.18
CA PRO A 858 27.90 18.62 -26.47
C PRO A 858 27.78 17.96 -25.09
N LEU A 859 28.53 16.88 -24.83
CA LEU A 859 28.55 16.20 -23.54
C LEU A 859 29.58 16.81 -22.57
N GLY A 860 30.15 17.98 -22.89
CA GLY A 860 31.22 18.64 -22.13
C GLY A 860 30.91 18.86 -20.64
N ALA A 861 29.65 19.13 -20.31
CA ALA A 861 29.17 19.36 -18.95
C ALA A 861 28.68 18.07 -18.24
N ALA A 862 28.83 16.90 -18.85
CA ALA A 862 28.32 15.67 -18.27
C ALA A 862 29.19 15.20 -17.10
N THR A 863 28.58 15.16 -15.91
CA THR A 863 29.23 14.74 -14.66
C THR A 863 28.78 13.38 -14.17
N SER A 864 27.79 12.78 -14.84
CA SER A 864 27.05 11.61 -14.33
C SER A 864 27.05 10.41 -15.28
N ILE A 865 27.58 10.53 -16.50
CA ILE A 865 27.54 9.47 -17.51
C ILE A 865 28.42 8.31 -17.06
N LYS A 866 27.79 7.14 -16.87
CA LYS A 866 28.44 5.89 -16.48
C LYS A 866 28.57 4.94 -17.66
N THR A 867 27.57 4.90 -18.54
CA THR A 867 27.51 3.94 -19.66
C THR A 867 27.33 4.64 -20.99
N MET A 868 28.18 4.31 -21.96
CA MET A 868 28.14 4.89 -23.31
C MET A 868 28.28 3.81 -24.39
N TRP A 869 27.28 3.72 -25.27
CA TRP A 869 27.29 2.82 -26.42
C TRP A 869 27.34 3.61 -27.73
N MET A 870 28.37 3.32 -28.53
CA MET A 870 28.76 4.02 -29.75
C MET A 870 29.18 3.03 -30.83
N ARG A 871 28.47 1.89 -30.93
CA ARG A 871 28.80 0.84 -31.89
C ARG A 871 28.61 1.34 -33.32
N LYS A 872 29.45 0.86 -34.24
CA LYS A 872 29.33 1.12 -35.69
C LYS A 872 29.27 2.61 -36.07
N LEU A 873 29.95 3.47 -35.32
CA LEU A 873 30.17 4.87 -35.71
C LEU A 873 31.39 5.00 -36.62
N ARG A 874 31.54 6.16 -37.27
CA ARG A 874 32.70 6.50 -38.10
C ARG A 874 33.70 7.35 -37.29
N LEU A 875 34.23 6.75 -36.23
CA LEU A 875 35.23 7.35 -35.36
C LEU A 875 36.63 6.82 -35.69
N ASP A 876 37.60 7.71 -35.84
CA ASP A 876 39.02 7.37 -36.00
C ASP A 876 39.78 7.48 -34.66
N SER A 877 39.27 8.32 -33.74
CA SER A 877 39.81 8.57 -32.40
C SER A 877 38.70 8.77 -31.36
N LEU A 878 38.94 8.35 -30.11
CA LEU A 878 38.07 8.61 -28.95
C LEU A 878 38.37 9.93 -28.23
N ASN A 879 39.30 10.77 -28.72
CA ASN A 879 39.64 12.05 -28.07
C ASN A 879 38.44 12.97 -27.85
N VAL A 880 37.42 12.86 -28.70
CA VAL A 880 36.14 13.55 -28.56
C VAL A 880 35.39 13.23 -27.25
N LEU A 881 35.74 12.14 -26.56
CA LEU A 881 35.12 11.71 -25.29
C LEU A 881 35.83 12.22 -24.04
N ARG A 882 36.96 12.93 -24.17
CA ARG A 882 37.74 13.43 -23.01
C ARG A 882 36.88 14.11 -21.93
N PRO A 883 35.84 14.89 -22.24
CA PRO A 883 35.03 15.52 -21.19
C PRO A 883 34.32 14.54 -20.25
N VAL A 884 33.91 13.37 -20.75
CA VAL A 884 33.09 12.39 -19.99
C VAL A 884 33.91 11.22 -19.45
N THR A 885 35.18 11.11 -19.85
CA THR A 885 35.94 9.87 -19.67
C THR A 885 36.18 9.52 -18.19
N ARG A 886 36.28 10.51 -17.30
CA ARG A 886 36.53 10.29 -15.85
C ARG A 886 35.36 9.65 -15.10
N THR A 887 34.15 9.69 -15.64
CA THR A 887 32.94 9.15 -15.01
C THR A 887 32.53 7.80 -15.60
N LEU A 888 33.07 7.43 -16.76
CA LEU A 888 32.70 6.20 -17.48
C LEU A 888 33.07 4.94 -16.68
N GLU A 889 32.08 4.06 -16.56
CA GLU A 889 32.21 2.70 -16.02
C GLU A 889 32.09 1.66 -17.15
N LYS A 890 31.34 1.96 -18.21
CA LYS A 890 31.12 1.04 -19.34
C LYS A 890 31.18 1.78 -20.67
N VAL A 891 31.99 1.29 -21.61
CA VAL A 891 32.08 1.85 -22.97
C VAL A 891 32.07 0.76 -24.02
N ASP A 892 31.30 0.99 -25.08
CA ASP A 892 31.22 0.08 -26.20
C ASP A 892 31.33 0.83 -27.52
N VAL A 893 32.41 0.59 -28.25
CA VAL A 893 32.71 1.19 -29.57
C VAL A 893 32.80 0.12 -30.65
N SER A 894 32.19 -1.04 -30.42
CA SER A 894 32.32 -2.20 -31.29
C SER A 894 31.89 -1.89 -32.73
N GLY A 895 32.67 -2.34 -33.72
CA GLY A 895 32.39 -2.11 -35.13
C GLY A 895 32.70 -0.70 -35.63
N CYS A 896 33.35 0.17 -34.83
CA CYS A 896 33.97 1.38 -35.34
C CYS A 896 35.23 1.00 -36.13
N LEU A 897 35.04 0.62 -37.40
CA LEU A 897 36.06 -0.05 -38.21
C LEU A 897 37.36 0.75 -38.36
N ASN A 898 37.29 2.08 -38.35
CA ASN A 898 38.45 2.96 -38.52
C ASN A 898 39.09 3.39 -37.19
N LEU A 899 38.53 2.99 -36.05
CA LEU A 899 38.99 3.45 -34.76
C LEU A 899 40.38 2.88 -34.48
N ARG A 900 41.38 3.76 -34.33
CA ARG A 900 42.76 3.42 -33.98
C ARG A 900 43.20 4.04 -32.67
N ASP A 901 42.82 5.29 -32.43
CA ASP A 901 43.25 6.03 -31.26
C ASP A 901 42.21 5.97 -30.13
N ILE A 902 42.55 5.24 -29.07
CA ILE A 902 41.74 5.13 -27.85
C ILE A 902 42.35 5.88 -26.65
N SER A 903 43.33 6.76 -26.87
CA SER A 903 44.10 7.44 -25.81
C SER A 903 43.25 8.21 -24.81
N ALA A 904 42.06 8.68 -25.19
CA ALA A 904 41.12 9.30 -24.27
C ALA A 904 40.84 8.45 -23.03
N LEU A 905 40.76 7.12 -23.20
CA LEU A 905 40.45 6.15 -22.15
C LEU A 905 41.51 6.08 -21.04
N GLU A 906 42.69 6.65 -21.22
CA GLU A 906 43.72 6.74 -20.18
C GLU A 906 43.22 7.49 -18.94
N SER A 907 42.25 8.39 -19.09
CA SER A 907 41.63 9.10 -17.98
C SER A 907 40.44 8.36 -17.33
N ALA A 908 40.08 7.17 -17.82
CA ALA A 908 38.88 6.41 -17.43
C ALA A 908 39.11 5.52 -16.19
N THR A 909 39.53 6.09 -15.07
CA THR A 909 39.94 5.31 -13.88
C THR A 909 38.81 4.49 -13.23
N LYS A 910 37.54 4.74 -13.59
CA LYS A 910 36.36 4.01 -13.10
C LYS A 910 35.87 2.92 -14.07
N LEU A 911 36.55 2.73 -15.20
CA LEU A 911 36.12 1.82 -16.25
C LEU A 911 36.15 0.36 -15.78
N ARG A 912 35.03 -0.34 -15.94
CA ARG A 912 34.82 -1.74 -15.57
C ARG A 912 34.61 -2.62 -16.79
N GLU A 913 33.91 -2.13 -17.81
CA GLU A 913 33.59 -2.90 -19.01
C GLU A 913 33.94 -2.11 -20.27
N VAL A 914 34.73 -2.74 -21.15
CA VAL A 914 35.15 -2.13 -22.41
C VAL A 914 35.02 -3.12 -23.57
N SER A 915 34.31 -2.70 -24.62
CA SER A 915 34.23 -3.44 -25.87
C SER A 915 34.77 -2.61 -27.03
N LEU A 916 35.88 -3.11 -27.59
CA LEU A 916 36.62 -2.60 -28.73
C LEU A 916 36.49 -3.55 -29.93
N GLN A 917 35.55 -4.49 -29.89
CA GLN A 917 35.41 -5.56 -30.88
C GLN A 917 35.33 -4.98 -32.30
N ASN A 918 36.04 -5.60 -33.24
CA ASN A 918 36.00 -5.23 -34.66
C ASN A 918 36.35 -3.74 -34.89
N THR A 919 37.46 -3.31 -34.28
CA THR A 919 38.09 -1.99 -34.48
C THR A 919 39.50 -2.17 -35.07
N SER A 920 40.16 -1.06 -35.44
CA SER A 920 41.50 -1.07 -36.05
C SER A 920 42.64 -0.80 -35.06
N ILE A 921 42.37 -0.89 -33.75
CA ILE A 921 43.38 -0.65 -32.71
C ILE A 921 44.50 -1.69 -32.75
N ASP A 922 45.70 -1.27 -32.38
CA ASP A 922 46.92 -2.09 -32.32
C ASP A 922 47.46 -2.28 -30.89
N SER A 923 47.02 -1.44 -29.94
CA SER A 923 47.40 -1.49 -28.52
C SER A 923 46.22 -1.23 -27.58
N LEU A 924 46.29 -1.80 -26.37
CA LEU A 924 45.39 -1.55 -25.25
C LEU A 924 45.98 -0.59 -24.20
N ASP A 925 47.11 0.05 -24.46
CA ASP A 925 47.85 0.84 -23.44
C ASP A 925 47.02 1.90 -22.73
N ALA A 926 46.04 2.50 -23.43
CA ALA A 926 45.12 3.47 -22.83
C ALA A 926 44.25 2.89 -21.69
N LEU A 927 44.19 1.57 -21.52
CA LEU A 927 43.44 0.90 -20.45
C LEU A 927 44.26 0.70 -19.17
N LYS A 928 45.57 0.97 -19.16
CA LYS A 928 46.48 0.72 -18.02
C LYS A 928 45.98 1.34 -16.71
N SER A 929 45.50 2.58 -16.77
CA SER A 929 45.01 3.32 -15.59
C SER A 929 43.73 2.73 -15.00
N SER A 930 42.94 2.03 -15.80
CA SER A 930 41.69 1.38 -15.40
C SER A 930 41.84 -0.11 -15.09
N ALA A 931 43.01 -0.70 -15.36
CA ALA A 931 43.21 -2.14 -15.38
C ALA A 931 42.71 -2.84 -14.11
N SER A 932 43.02 -2.32 -12.92
CA SER A 932 42.63 -2.91 -11.64
C SER A 932 41.11 -2.91 -11.36
N ALA A 933 40.35 -2.05 -12.05
CA ALA A 933 38.89 -1.97 -11.94
C ALA A 933 38.15 -2.77 -13.03
N LEU A 934 38.83 -3.16 -14.11
CA LEU A 934 38.23 -3.86 -15.24
C LEU A 934 37.71 -5.25 -14.84
N THR A 935 36.47 -5.52 -15.24
CA THR A 935 35.78 -6.81 -15.10
C THR A 935 35.53 -7.50 -16.44
N VAL A 936 35.36 -6.74 -17.53
CA VAL A 936 35.11 -7.28 -18.88
C VAL A 936 35.94 -6.52 -19.92
N VAL A 937 36.70 -7.26 -20.74
CA VAL A 937 37.42 -6.71 -21.90
C VAL A 937 37.09 -7.54 -23.14
N ASN A 938 36.55 -6.90 -24.16
CA ASN A 938 36.31 -7.52 -25.46
C ASN A 938 37.06 -6.75 -26.55
N ALA A 939 38.12 -7.35 -27.10
CA ALA A 939 38.87 -6.85 -28.24
C ALA A 939 38.91 -7.88 -29.38
N SER A 940 37.90 -8.75 -29.47
CA SER A 940 37.79 -9.72 -30.57
C SER A 940 37.79 -9.03 -31.94
N SER A 941 38.40 -9.68 -32.92
CA SER A 941 38.56 -9.20 -34.29
C SER A 941 39.30 -7.86 -34.42
N CYS A 942 40.08 -7.46 -33.40
CA CYS A 942 41.06 -6.38 -33.55
C CYS A 942 42.32 -6.95 -34.22
N VAL A 943 42.28 -7.04 -35.55
CA VAL A 943 43.28 -7.78 -36.34
C VAL A 943 44.71 -7.22 -36.24
N ASN A 944 44.86 -5.97 -35.79
CA ASN A 944 46.16 -5.32 -35.60
C ASN A 944 46.67 -5.45 -34.15
N LEU A 945 45.86 -5.97 -33.22
CA LEU A 945 46.22 -6.04 -31.82
C LEU A 945 47.27 -7.13 -31.58
N THR A 946 48.48 -6.72 -31.21
CA THR A 946 49.61 -7.63 -30.97
C THR A 946 49.97 -7.81 -29.50
N SER A 947 49.55 -6.90 -28.62
CA SER A 947 49.89 -6.92 -27.19
C SER A 947 48.71 -6.59 -26.30
N ILE A 948 48.67 -7.23 -25.13
CA ILE A 948 47.70 -6.99 -24.05
C ILE A 948 48.41 -6.64 -22.72
N GLU A 949 49.65 -6.14 -22.78
CA GLU A 949 50.44 -5.77 -21.58
C GLU A 949 49.71 -4.80 -20.65
N ALA A 950 48.82 -3.96 -21.19
CA ALA A 950 47.97 -3.07 -20.42
C ALA A 950 47.13 -3.77 -19.34
N LEU A 951 46.89 -5.08 -19.46
CA LEU A 951 46.06 -5.86 -18.54
C LEU A 951 46.82 -6.51 -17.40
N VAL A 952 48.14 -6.28 -17.27
CA VAL A 952 48.99 -6.93 -16.25
C VAL A 952 48.52 -6.73 -14.81
N SER A 953 47.84 -5.62 -14.52
CA SER A 953 47.32 -5.29 -13.18
C SER A 953 45.81 -5.53 -13.03
N ALA A 954 45.18 -6.26 -13.95
CA ALA A 954 43.73 -6.47 -13.97
C ALA A 954 43.25 -7.57 -13.00
N THR A 955 43.31 -7.30 -11.71
CA THR A 955 43.01 -8.29 -10.65
C THR A 955 41.52 -8.66 -10.51
N GLN A 956 40.60 -7.87 -11.07
CA GLN A 956 39.14 -8.07 -10.98
C GLN A 956 38.50 -8.62 -12.27
N LEU A 957 39.31 -8.97 -13.26
CA LEU A 957 38.87 -9.33 -14.61
C LEU A 957 38.17 -10.70 -14.61
N LYS A 958 36.91 -10.73 -15.07
CA LYS A 958 36.05 -11.92 -15.12
C LYS A 958 35.90 -12.48 -16.54
N GLU A 959 35.86 -11.62 -17.55
CA GLU A 959 35.65 -12.02 -18.95
C GLU A 959 36.64 -11.31 -19.88
N VAL A 960 37.31 -12.09 -20.72
CA VAL A 960 38.28 -11.60 -21.72
C VAL A 960 38.03 -12.27 -23.06
N ARG A 961 37.65 -11.47 -24.07
CA ARG A 961 37.50 -11.94 -25.45
C ARG A 961 38.52 -11.27 -26.36
N LEU A 962 39.40 -12.07 -26.95
CA LEU A 962 40.53 -11.67 -27.79
C LEU A 962 40.59 -12.48 -29.09
N SER A 963 39.50 -13.16 -29.46
CA SER A 963 39.46 -14.00 -30.65
C SER A 963 39.78 -13.24 -31.93
N ASN A 964 40.42 -13.90 -32.90
CA ASN A 964 40.87 -13.31 -34.17
C ASN A 964 41.78 -12.07 -34.00
N THR A 965 42.68 -12.10 -33.02
CA THR A 965 43.73 -11.08 -32.82
C THR A 965 45.11 -11.65 -33.16
N ARG A 966 46.17 -10.84 -33.06
CA ARG A 966 47.56 -11.23 -33.36
C ARG A 966 48.43 -11.28 -32.11
N ILE A 967 47.83 -11.43 -30.93
CA ILE A 967 48.53 -11.52 -29.65
C ILE A 967 49.42 -12.76 -29.61
N SER A 968 50.58 -12.64 -28.96
CA SER A 968 51.57 -13.72 -28.87
C SER A 968 51.63 -14.40 -27.50
N SER A 969 51.06 -13.80 -26.45
CA SER A 969 51.16 -14.26 -25.07
C SER A 969 49.96 -13.85 -24.22
N LEU A 970 49.55 -14.73 -23.30
CA LEU A 970 48.55 -14.47 -22.26
C LEU A 970 49.17 -14.16 -20.88
N GLN A 971 50.50 -14.02 -20.78
CA GLN A 971 51.18 -13.72 -19.50
C GLN A 971 50.58 -12.52 -18.74
N PRO A 972 50.17 -11.42 -19.40
CA PRO A 972 49.53 -10.29 -18.71
C PRO A 972 48.24 -10.66 -17.95
N LEU A 973 47.56 -11.76 -18.29
CA LEU A 973 46.34 -12.19 -17.60
C LEU A 973 46.60 -12.98 -16.31
N ARG A 974 47.86 -13.24 -15.96
CA ARG A 974 48.21 -14.05 -14.78
C ARG A 974 47.68 -13.45 -13.48
N ALA A 975 47.67 -12.12 -13.35
CA ALA A 975 47.12 -11.42 -12.19
C ALA A 975 45.58 -11.59 -12.05
N SER A 976 44.90 -11.95 -13.14
CA SER A 976 43.45 -12.19 -13.20
C SER A 976 43.05 -13.65 -12.94
N ALA A 977 44.02 -14.58 -12.83
CA ALA A 977 43.75 -16.02 -12.81
C ALA A 977 42.80 -16.48 -11.69
N ALA A 978 42.80 -15.78 -10.54
CA ALA A 978 41.92 -16.12 -9.42
C ALA A 978 40.43 -15.84 -9.69
N CYS A 979 40.12 -14.89 -10.58
CA CYS A 979 38.76 -14.38 -10.78
C CYS A 979 38.21 -14.58 -12.20
N VAL A 980 39.07 -14.83 -13.19
CA VAL A 980 38.66 -14.99 -14.59
C VAL A 980 37.79 -16.23 -14.78
N GLN A 981 36.68 -16.05 -15.49
CA GLN A 981 35.65 -17.08 -15.71
C GLN A 981 35.56 -17.48 -17.19
N ILE A 982 35.68 -16.50 -18.09
CA ILE A 982 35.52 -16.70 -19.54
C ILE A 982 36.73 -16.10 -20.26
N VAL A 983 37.40 -16.93 -21.05
CA VAL A 983 38.49 -16.51 -21.95
C VAL A 983 38.26 -17.07 -23.34
N ASP A 984 38.18 -16.20 -24.34
CA ASP A 984 38.11 -16.59 -25.75
C ASP A 984 39.32 -16.04 -26.50
N VAL A 985 40.16 -16.95 -27.01
CA VAL A 985 41.37 -16.68 -27.79
C VAL A 985 41.38 -17.49 -29.10
N SER A 986 40.21 -17.95 -29.56
CA SER A 986 40.07 -18.63 -30.86
C SER A 986 40.56 -17.76 -32.02
N GLY A 987 41.16 -18.34 -33.04
CA GLY A 987 41.72 -17.63 -34.19
C GLY A 987 42.93 -16.72 -33.89
N CYS A 988 43.57 -16.85 -32.71
CA CYS A 988 44.79 -16.09 -32.38
C CYS A 988 46.04 -16.74 -32.98
N VAL A 989 46.32 -16.45 -34.25
CA VAL A 989 47.37 -17.13 -35.06
C VAL A 989 48.79 -17.06 -34.49
N ASN A 990 49.10 -16.08 -33.64
CA ASN A 990 50.45 -15.90 -33.06
C ASN A 990 50.59 -16.46 -31.64
N LEU A 991 49.51 -16.97 -31.05
CA LEU A 991 49.49 -17.39 -29.66
C LEU A 991 50.16 -18.76 -29.50
N LYS A 992 51.29 -18.81 -28.80
CA LYS A 992 52.09 -20.04 -28.68
C LYS A 992 51.69 -20.93 -27.49
N SER A 993 51.07 -20.37 -26.46
CA SER A 993 50.74 -21.11 -25.23
C SER A 993 49.65 -20.41 -24.42
N THR A 994 48.77 -21.22 -23.81
CA THR A 994 47.71 -20.78 -22.88
C THR A 994 48.06 -21.05 -21.40
N THR A 995 49.27 -21.54 -21.12
CA THR A 995 49.73 -21.98 -19.78
C THR A 995 49.66 -20.92 -18.69
N ALA A 996 49.65 -19.63 -19.03
CA ALA A 996 49.50 -18.52 -18.08
C ALA A 996 48.21 -18.59 -17.24
N LEU A 997 47.22 -19.34 -17.71
CA LEU A 997 45.92 -19.55 -17.04
C LEU A 997 45.71 -21.00 -16.59
N ALA A 998 46.74 -21.85 -16.64
CA ALA A 998 46.66 -23.21 -16.14
C ALA A 998 46.33 -23.17 -14.63
N ASN A 999 45.23 -23.83 -14.24
CA ASN A 999 44.71 -23.89 -12.86
C ASN A 999 44.02 -22.62 -12.32
N ALA A 1000 43.45 -21.78 -13.19
CA ALA A 1000 42.55 -20.70 -12.75
C ALA A 1000 41.29 -21.27 -12.05
N PRO A 1001 41.11 -21.08 -10.72
CA PRO A 1001 40.09 -21.80 -9.94
C PRO A 1001 38.64 -21.38 -10.26
N SER A 1002 38.46 -20.19 -10.82
CA SER A 1002 37.14 -19.63 -11.15
C SER A 1002 36.74 -19.84 -12.62
N MET A 1003 37.60 -20.48 -13.43
CA MET A 1003 37.43 -20.61 -14.88
C MET A 1003 36.29 -21.56 -15.24
N ARG A 1004 35.34 -21.07 -16.03
CA ARG A 1004 34.16 -21.81 -16.51
C ARG A 1004 34.25 -22.16 -18.00
N GLN A 1005 34.88 -21.28 -18.79
CA GLN A 1005 34.96 -21.43 -20.24
C GLN A 1005 36.31 -20.90 -20.77
N LEU A 1006 37.04 -21.76 -21.48
CA LEU A 1006 38.23 -21.41 -22.25
C LEU A 1006 38.04 -21.86 -23.70
N THR A 1007 37.94 -20.93 -24.62
CA THR A 1007 37.79 -21.20 -26.06
C THR A 1007 39.10 -20.88 -26.78
N HIS A 1008 39.68 -21.89 -27.44
CA HIS A 1008 40.90 -21.84 -28.24
C HIS A 1008 40.77 -22.83 -29.41
N ASP A 1009 41.60 -22.67 -30.44
CA ASP A 1009 41.57 -23.49 -31.67
C ASP A 1009 42.07 -24.93 -31.46
#